data_AF-A0A5H2XXT0-F1
#
_entry.id   AF-A0A5H2XXT0-F1
#
_cell.length_a   1.000
_cell.length_b   1.000
_cell.length_c   1.000
_cell.angle_alpha   90.00
_cell.angle_beta   90.00
_cell.angle_gamma   90.00
#
_symmetry.space_group_name_H-M   'P 1'
#
loop_
_entity.id
_entity.type
_entity.pdbx_description
1 polymer ?
#
loop_
_entity_poly.entity_id
_entity_poly.type
_entity_poly.pdbx_seq_one_letter_code
_entity_poly.pdbx_strand_id
1 'polypeptide(L)'
;MAAPQFVHLRVHSDFSMVDGLAKTKPIVARAQELGLPAFAITDQMNLCGLVRFYGAAHGAGIKPIVGADIWLKSDEFADEPCRLVVLAKNNEGYKNLTLLISKAYQRGHVFHRPVVDKQWLAEYKAGLILLSGAKDGDVGKALLKGNQQLARDVLSFYEQHFEDHFYLELTRTGRAQEEEYLHAAVALASERDIPVVATNEVVFLHEEDFEAHEIRVAIHDGYTLEDKRRPKRFSKEQYLKTPEQMLDLFSDIPEALENSVEIAKRCNVTVQLGKYFLPDYPTGDLKIEDFLVKVSRDGLEERLQFLFPDEQERQEKRKEYDERLQIELDVINQMGFPGYFLIVMEFIQWSKDNNIPVGPGRGSGAGSLVAYALKITDLDPLEFDLLFERFLNPERVSMPDFDVDFCMDRRDEVIDHVAMLYGRAAVSQIITFGTMAAKAVIRDVGRVLGHPYGFVDRISKLVPGDPGMTLAKAFDVEPRLPEAYDGDEEVKDLIDMCRILEGCTRNAGKHAGGVVISPTTITDFAALYCDEEGKFPVTQFDKNDVETAGLVKFDFLGLRTLTILQWALDMTNERLAREGKEPVDINAIPLNDRKSIELLLRAETTAVFQLESRGMKDLIRRLKPDCFEDMIALVALFRPGPLQSGMVDNFIDRKHGREELSYPDVQWQHDSLIPILEPTYGIILYQEQVMQIAQVLAGYTLGGADMLRRAMGKKKPEEMAKQRSTFEEGAIANGVDGELAMKIFDLVEKFAGYGFNKSHSAAYALVSYQTLWMKTHYPAEFMAAVMSADMDNTDKIVTLVDECENMKLTLLPPDVNAGVYKFTVNRQGEIVYGIGAIKGVGEGPVEAILEARAQGGEFRDLFDFCARVDLKRLNKRVVEKLIYAGALDKLGPEKNQPGRATLLASLSGAMKSAEQHHKAESLGQSDLFGLLAVEPEQVEQAFTSAIPLTDNQWLDGEKETLGLYLTGHPINQYRKELKHYTSGRLIDLQPTNRDVQSTAAGLVINARTLINKKGNRWGLITLDDKSARIDVRLFPEQFEVYQELLQINQILVVTGQVSFDNFSGGITMTARDVCTIAQAREKRIRAIKMTLNMVQIEANFFENLRKVLEPYKFGTCPIKIMYQRPDALAELTLGTQWCVTPTDDLLTRLSQMAAQEIELEFN
;
A
#
# COMPACT_ATOMS: atom_id res chain seq x y z
N MET A 1 44.01 4.91 -30.72
CA MET A 1 43.24 3.75 -30.20
C MET A 1 43.33 2.65 -31.23
N ALA A 2 43.53 1.39 -30.80
CA ALA A 2 43.40 0.25 -31.70
C ALA A 2 41.97 0.19 -32.26
N ALA A 3 41.79 -0.28 -33.48
CA ALA A 3 40.46 -0.47 -34.05
C ALA A 3 39.71 -1.54 -33.22
N PRO A 4 38.44 -1.32 -32.85
CA PRO A 4 37.68 -2.31 -32.10
C PRO A 4 37.45 -3.54 -32.95
N GLN A 5 37.64 -4.72 -32.35
CA GLN A 5 37.52 -6.02 -33.03
C GLN A 5 36.20 -6.74 -32.74
N PHE A 6 35.49 -6.36 -31.68
CA PHE A 6 34.22 -6.96 -31.30
C PHE A 6 33.36 -6.00 -30.46
N VAL A 7 32.03 -6.11 -30.59
CA VAL A 7 31.02 -5.40 -29.81
C VAL A 7 29.88 -6.35 -29.43
N HIS A 8 29.47 -6.35 -28.16
CA HIS A 8 28.29 -7.11 -27.73
C HIS A 8 26.99 -6.49 -28.27
N LEU A 9 26.22 -7.29 -29.01
CA LEU A 9 24.95 -6.88 -29.64
C LEU A 9 23.68 -7.50 -29.01
N ARG A 10 23.84 -8.42 -28.05
CA ARG A 10 22.73 -9.07 -27.35
C ARG A 10 23.06 -9.20 -25.86
N VAL A 11 22.56 -8.23 -25.08
CA VAL A 11 22.78 -8.13 -23.63
C VAL A 11 21.44 -7.79 -22.98
N HIS A 12 21.05 -8.56 -21.97
CA HIS A 12 19.85 -8.32 -21.17
C HIS A 12 20.24 -7.64 -19.86
N SER A 13 19.48 -6.60 -19.51
CA SER A 13 19.55 -5.97 -18.20
C SER A 13 18.46 -6.53 -17.28
N ASP A 14 18.41 -6.04 -16.04
CA ASP A 14 17.37 -6.43 -15.09
C ASP A 14 15.94 -6.06 -15.55
N PHE A 15 15.81 -5.17 -16.53
CA PHE A 15 14.54 -4.88 -17.21
C PHE A 15 14.04 -6.02 -18.09
N SER A 16 14.89 -6.97 -18.47
CA SER A 16 14.43 -8.29 -18.90
C SER A 16 13.95 -9.07 -17.68
N MET A 17 12.74 -8.76 -17.22
CA MET A 17 12.13 -9.26 -15.96
C MET A 17 12.10 -10.79 -15.83
N VAL A 18 12.31 -11.50 -16.94
CA VAL A 18 12.35 -12.97 -17.01
C VAL A 18 13.73 -13.53 -16.66
N ASP A 19 14.82 -12.98 -17.19
CA ASP A 19 16.17 -13.57 -17.10
C ASP A 19 17.31 -12.61 -16.65
N GLY A 20 17.44 -11.41 -17.21
CA GLY A 20 18.59 -10.54 -16.97
C GLY A 20 18.83 -10.13 -15.51
N LEU A 21 20.06 -10.24 -15.00
CA LEU A 21 20.35 -10.02 -13.57
C LEU A 21 20.78 -8.57 -13.27
N ALA A 22 21.63 -8.01 -14.12
CA ALA A 22 22.39 -6.80 -13.80
C ALA A 22 21.64 -5.51 -14.15
N LYS A 23 21.74 -4.52 -13.26
CA LYS A 23 21.19 -3.18 -13.50
C LYS A 23 21.97 -2.45 -14.60
N THR A 24 21.31 -1.52 -15.28
CA THR A 24 21.87 -0.79 -16.43
C THR A 24 23.20 -0.08 -16.13
N LYS A 25 23.32 0.62 -14.98
CA LYS A 25 24.54 1.36 -14.61
C LYS A 25 25.74 0.42 -14.38
N PRO A 26 25.63 -0.67 -13.59
CA PRO A 26 26.66 -1.71 -13.51
C PRO A 26 27.11 -2.27 -14.86
N ILE A 27 26.19 -2.53 -15.80
CA ILE A 27 26.54 -3.01 -17.14
C ILE A 27 27.43 -1.99 -17.87
N VAL A 28 27.06 -0.71 -17.85
CA VAL A 28 27.86 0.37 -18.49
C VAL A 28 29.23 0.50 -17.82
N ALA A 29 29.30 0.43 -16.49
CA ALA A 29 30.57 0.48 -15.76
C ALA A 29 31.49 -0.68 -16.17
N ARG A 30 30.95 -1.90 -16.22
CA ARG A 30 31.71 -3.07 -16.66
C ARG A 30 32.14 -2.96 -18.12
N ALA A 31 31.29 -2.47 -19.01
CA ALA A 31 31.65 -2.22 -20.41
C ALA A 31 32.80 -1.20 -20.54
N GLN A 32 32.83 -0.18 -19.67
CA GLN A 32 33.91 0.79 -19.60
C GLN A 32 35.22 0.16 -19.13
N GLU A 33 35.20 -0.68 -18.08
CA GLU A 33 36.36 -1.43 -17.61
C GLU A 33 36.95 -2.35 -18.68
N LEU A 34 36.08 -2.96 -19.50
CA LEU A 34 36.47 -3.82 -20.62
C LEU A 34 36.94 -3.06 -21.87
N GLY A 35 36.88 -1.72 -21.86
CA GLY A 35 37.28 -0.90 -23.00
C GLY A 35 36.36 -1.01 -24.22
N LEU A 36 35.09 -1.35 -24.03
CA LEU A 36 34.12 -1.45 -25.13
C LEU A 36 33.72 -0.05 -25.64
N PRO A 37 33.85 0.25 -26.93
CA PRO A 37 33.46 1.57 -27.47
C PRO A 37 31.96 1.71 -27.69
N ALA A 38 31.25 0.59 -27.82
CA ALA A 38 29.81 0.50 -28.04
C ALA A 38 29.30 -0.84 -27.52
N PHE A 39 28.01 -0.93 -27.19
CA PHE A 39 27.29 -2.18 -27.01
C PHE A 39 25.78 -1.97 -27.13
N ALA A 40 25.03 -3.05 -27.31
CA ALA A 40 23.57 -3.03 -27.32
C ALA A 40 23.01 -3.59 -26.02
N ILE A 41 21.94 -2.98 -25.53
CA ILE A 41 21.01 -3.61 -24.58
C ILE A 41 19.77 -3.99 -25.38
N THR A 42 19.42 -5.26 -25.34
CA THR A 42 18.32 -5.88 -26.11
C THR A 42 17.36 -6.56 -25.16
N ASP A 43 16.73 -5.78 -24.28
CA ASP A 43 15.85 -6.34 -23.27
C ASP A 43 14.63 -7.07 -23.89
N GLN A 44 14.13 -8.09 -23.19
CA GLN A 44 13.07 -8.95 -23.72
C GLN A 44 11.73 -8.21 -23.83
N MET A 45 11.23 -8.04 -25.06
CA MET A 45 9.95 -7.41 -25.37
C MET A 45 9.75 -6.03 -24.69
N ASN A 46 10.82 -5.28 -24.41
CA ASN A 46 10.69 -3.97 -23.80
C ASN A 46 11.89 -3.04 -24.07
N LEU A 47 11.68 -1.76 -23.80
CA LEU A 47 12.69 -0.70 -23.85
C LEU A 47 12.80 0.03 -22.50
N CYS A 48 12.37 -0.58 -21.40
CA CYS A 48 12.23 0.08 -20.10
C CYS A 48 13.54 0.75 -19.62
N GLY A 49 14.68 0.10 -19.84
CA GLY A 49 16.00 0.60 -19.45
C GLY A 49 16.64 1.63 -20.39
N LEU A 50 15.98 1.98 -21.50
CA LEU A 50 16.60 2.76 -22.59
C LEU A 50 17.09 4.14 -22.14
N VAL A 51 16.26 4.91 -21.44
CA VAL A 51 16.62 6.29 -21.01
C VAL A 51 17.84 6.27 -20.09
N ARG A 52 17.85 5.34 -19.13
CA ARG A 52 18.97 5.14 -18.19
C ARG A 52 20.23 4.67 -18.90
N PHE A 53 20.08 3.76 -19.87
CA PHE A 53 21.19 3.24 -20.66
C PHE A 53 21.82 4.33 -21.50
N TYR A 54 20.98 5.08 -22.23
CA TYR A 54 21.43 6.13 -23.13
C TYR A 54 22.17 7.24 -22.38
N GLY A 55 21.62 7.69 -21.25
CA GLY A 55 22.27 8.68 -20.38
C GLY A 55 23.58 8.18 -19.75
N ALA A 56 23.60 6.95 -19.22
CA ALA A 56 24.79 6.39 -18.59
C ALA A 56 25.91 6.10 -19.59
N ALA A 57 25.59 5.50 -20.75
CA ALA A 57 26.57 5.20 -21.79
C ALA A 57 27.20 6.48 -22.34
N HIS A 58 26.38 7.50 -22.64
CA HIS A 58 26.88 8.79 -23.11
C HIS A 58 27.80 9.46 -22.08
N GLY A 59 27.43 9.43 -20.80
CA GLY A 59 28.27 9.96 -19.71
C GLY A 59 29.61 9.22 -19.54
N ALA A 60 29.66 7.94 -19.91
CA ALA A 60 30.88 7.12 -19.91
C ALA A 60 31.69 7.21 -21.23
N GLY A 61 31.20 7.92 -22.24
CA GLY A 61 31.83 8.01 -23.56
C GLY A 61 31.65 6.74 -24.42
N ILE A 62 30.67 5.90 -24.10
CA ILE A 62 30.34 4.67 -24.82
C ILE A 62 29.14 4.92 -25.73
N LYS A 63 29.15 4.42 -26.97
CA LYS A 63 28.04 4.54 -27.91
C LYS A 63 26.92 3.53 -27.56
N PRO A 64 25.71 3.97 -27.19
CA PRO A 64 24.60 3.06 -26.95
C PRO A 64 23.99 2.57 -28.28
N ILE A 65 23.69 1.27 -28.36
CA ILE A 65 22.93 0.67 -29.47
C ILE A 65 21.55 0.26 -28.95
N VAL A 66 20.50 0.79 -29.56
CA VAL A 66 19.12 0.54 -29.15
C VAL A 66 18.60 -0.71 -29.84
N GLY A 67 18.10 -1.67 -29.06
CA GLY A 67 17.45 -2.85 -29.58
C GLY A 67 16.56 -3.54 -28.55
N ALA A 68 15.90 -4.61 -28.97
CA ALA A 68 15.11 -5.48 -28.11
C ALA A 68 15.17 -6.92 -28.63
N ASP A 69 15.10 -7.88 -27.71
CA ASP A 69 14.92 -9.29 -28.06
C ASP A 69 13.42 -9.62 -28.02
N ILE A 70 12.85 -9.91 -29.18
CA ILE A 70 11.40 -10.06 -29.35
C ILE A 70 11.00 -11.54 -29.46
N TRP A 71 9.81 -11.84 -28.98
CA TRP A 71 9.13 -13.10 -29.31
C TRP A 71 8.41 -12.94 -30.64
N LEU A 72 8.60 -13.92 -31.53
CA LEU A 72 8.04 -13.92 -32.88
C LEU A 72 7.06 -15.09 -33.05
N LYS A 73 5.89 -14.80 -33.63
CA LYS A 73 4.97 -15.82 -34.15
C LYS A 73 5.20 -15.96 -35.65
N SER A 74 5.66 -17.14 -36.05
CA SER A 74 5.80 -17.55 -37.43
C SER A 74 4.68 -18.54 -37.76
N ASP A 75 4.05 -18.39 -38.92
CA ASP A 75 2.96 -19.30 -39.34
C ASP A 75 3.47 -20.73 -39.53
N GLU A 76 4.75 -20.88 -39.87
CA GLU A 76 5.49 -22.14 -39.99
C GLU A 76 5.68 -22.87 -38.65
N PHE A 77 5.58 -22.14 -37.53
CA PHE A 77 5.75 -22.63 -36.16
C PHE A 77 4.55 -22.24 -35.30
N ALA A 78 3.35 -22.64 -35.73
CA ALA A 78 2.08 -22.23 -35.12
C ALA A 78 1.93 -22.57 -33.62
N ASP A 79 2.62 -23.61 -33.13
CA ASP A 79 2.51 -24.10 -31.75
C ASP A 79 3.57 -23.54 -30.80
N GLU A 80 4.58 -22.82 -31.30
CA GLU A 80 5.71 -22.36 -30.49
C GLU A 80 6.25 -20.98 -30.93
N PRO A 81 6.53 -20.06 -29.97
CA PRO A 81 7.14 -18.78 -30.32
C PRO A 81 8.62 -18.95 -30.66
N CYS A 82 9.13 -18.14 -31.58
CA CYS A 82 10.54 -18.02 -31.94
C CYS A 82 11.16 -16.76 -31.33
N ARG A 83 12.48 -16.64 -31.34
CA ARG A 83 13.22 -15.43 -30.92
C ARG A 83 13.74 -14.65 -32.12
N LEU A 84 13.85 -13.34 -31.98
CA LEU A 84 14.48 -12.48 -32.97
C LEU A 84 15.05 -11.25 -32.27
N VAL A 85 16.26 -10.84 -32.60
CA VAL A 85 16.83 -9.59 -32.07
C VAL A 85 16.60 -8.48 -33.08
N VAL A 86 16.03 -7.36 -32.64
CA VAL A 86 15.75 -6.19 -33.48
C VAL A 86 16.57 -5.01 -32.98
N LEU A 87 17.40 -4.45 -33.86
CA LEU A 87 18.21 -3.26 -33.59
C LEU A 87 17.68 -2.08 -34.39
N ALA A 88 17.60 -0.92 -33.76
CA ALA A 88 17.24 0.33 -34.42
C ALA A 88 18.48 0.97 -35.07
N LYS A 89 18.46 1.07 -36.41
CA LYS A 89 19.54 1.69 -37.19
C LYS A 89 19.51 3.21 -37.10
N ASN A 90 18.32 3.80 -37.00
CA ASN A 90 18.09 5.24 -36.99
C ASN A 90 16.78 5.57 -36.23
N ASN A 91 16.40 6.84 -36.17
CA ASN A 91 15.17 7.28 -35.48
C ASN A 91 13.88 6.68 -36.07
N GLU A 92 13.85 6.38 -37.37
CA GLU A 92 12.70 5.69 -37.99
C GLU A 92 12.61 4.23 -37.51
N GLY A 93 13.75 3.54 -37.42
CA GLY A 93 13.84 2.22 -36.80
C GLY A 93 13.44 2.22 -35.33
N TYR A 94 13.85 3.23 -34.56
CA TYR A 94 13.43 3.37 -33.16
C TYR A 94 11.91 3.51 -33.03
N LYS A 95 11.28 4.31 -33.90
CA LYS A 95 9.82 4.45 -33.95
C LYS A 95 9.14 3.14 -34.33
N ASN A 96 9.64 2.45 -35.35
CA ASN A 96 9.10 1.17 -35.80
C ASN A 96 9.24 0.07 -34.73
N LEU A 97 10.37 0.02 -34.02
CA LEU A 97 10.56 -0.89 -32.89
C LEU A 97 9.56 -0.60 -31.76
N THR A 98 9.38 0.68 -31.43
CA THR A 98 8.40 1.15 -30.44
C THR A 98 6.97 0.72 -30.82
N LEU A 99 6.60 0.88 -32.09
CA LEU A 99 5.28 0.47 -32.61
C LEU A 99 5.10 -1.05 -32.58
N LEU A 100 6.11 -1.83 -32.99
CA LEU A 100 6.05 -3.30 -32.97
C LEU A 100 5.81 -3.85 -31.56
N ILE A 101 6.58 -3.35 -30.58
CA ILE A 101 6.44 -3.76 -29.17
C ILE A 101 5.05 -3.36 -28.66
N SER A 102 4.63 -2.12 -28.89
CA SER A 102 3.33 -1.62 -28.42
C SER A 102 2.17 -2.41 -29.02
N LYS A 103 2.20 -2.71 -30.33
CA LYS A 103 1.20 -3.52 -31.05
C LYS A 103 1.12 -4.94 -30.48
N ALA A 104 2.25 -5.53 -30.11
CA ALA A 104 2.29 -6.86 -29.49
C ALA A 104 1.62 -6.90 -28.11
N TYR A 105 1.82 -5.88 -27.27
CA TYR A 105 1.12 -5.77 -25.98
C TYR A 105 -0.37 -5.47 -26.14
N GLN A 106 -0.73 -4.53 -27.03
CA GLN A 106 -2.13 -4.14 -27.25
C GLN A 106 -3.00 -5.27 -27.83
N ARG A 107 -2.40 -6.20 -28.58
CA ARG A 107 -3.11 -7.41 -29.06
C ARG A 107 -3.48 -8.36 -27.90
N GLY A 108 -2.78 -8.25 -26.76
CA GLY A 108 -2.87 -9.21 -25.67
C GLY A 108 -1.92 -10.41 -25.85
N HIS A 109 -1.82 -11.22 -24.80
CA HIS A 109 -0.89 -12.32 -24.72
C HIS A 109 -1.24 -13.47 -25.68
N VAL A 110 -0.22 -13.97 -26.37
CA VAL A 110 -0.26 -15.20 -27.18
C VAL A 110 0.86 -16.10 -26.68
N PHE A 111 0.58 -17.38 -26.43
CA PHE A 111 1.50 -18.27 -25.69
C PHE A 111 1.87 -17.72 -24.29
N HIS A 112 0.90 -17.11 -23.60
CA HIS A 112 1.04 -16.51 -22.27
C HIS A 112 2.09 -15.39 -22.19
N ARG A 113 2.39 -14.71 -23.30
CA ARG A 113 3.35 -13.60 -23.38
C ARG A 113 3.03 -12.64 -24.54
N PRO A 114 3.59 -11.43 -24.57
CA PRO A 114 3.51 -10.57 -25.76
C PRO A 114 4.39 -11.15 -26.88
N VAL A 115 3.86 -11.18 -28.11
CA VAL A 115 4.52 -11.78 -29.28
C VAL A 115 4.25 -10.93 -30.52
N VAL A 116 5.27 -10.70 -31.35
CA VAL A 116 5.16 -9.98 -32.63
C VAL A 116 4.82 -10.98 -33.73
N ASP A 117 3.87 -10.65 -34.61
CA ASP A 117 3.62 -11.46 -35.80
C ASP A 117 4.66 -11.18 -36.89
N LYS A 118 5.18 -12.23 -37.54
CA LYS A 118 6.23 -12.10 -38.57
C LYS A 118 5.85 -11.13 -39.69
N GLN A 119 4.59 -11.09 -40.09
CA GLN A 119 4.09 -10.17 -41.11
C GLN A 119 4.19 -8.68 -40.69
N TRP A 120 4.14 -8.36 -39.40
CA TRP A 120 4.30 -6.97 -38.93
C TRP A 120 5.71 -6.46 -39.16
N LEU A 121 6.72 -7.33 -39.21
CA LEU A 121 8.09 -6.92 -39.56
C LEU A 121 8.15 -6.38 -40.99
N ALA A 122 7.39 -6.94 -41.93
CA ALA A 122 7.32 -6.43 -43.30
C ALA A 122 6.63 -5.06 -43.37
N GLU A 123 5.62 -4.82 -42.52
CA GLU A 123 4.91 -3.54 -42.40
C GLU A 123 5.84 -2.44 -41.83
N TYR A 124 6.59 -2.75 -40.77
CA TYR A 124 7.46 -1.82 -40.05
C TYR A 124 8.97 -2.01 -40.36
N LYS A 125 9.30 -2.36 -41.61
CA LYS A 125 10.67 -2.77 -41.99
C LYS A 125 11.73 -1.66 -41.98
N ALA A 126 11.33 -0.40 -42.17
CA ALA A 126 12.27 0.68 -42.39
C ALA A 126 13.14 0.96 -41.16
N GLY A 127 14.45 1.12 -41.37
CA GLY A 127 15.39 1.50 -40.31
C GLY A 127 15.70 0.42 -39.28
N LEU A 128 15.29 -0.84 -39.48
CA LEU A 128 15.60 -1.96 -38.59
C LEU A 128 16.76 -2.82 -39.12
N ILE A 129 17.53 -3.40 -38.21
CA ILE A 129 18.45 -4.51 -38.48
C ILE A 129 18.02 -5.69 -37.62
N LEU A 130 17.94 -6.88 -38.20
CA LEU A 130 17.46 -8.10 -37.57
C LEU A 130 18.60 -9.10 -37.39
N LEU A 131 18.68 -9.71 -36.22
CA LEU A 131 19.52 -10.89 -35.97
C LEU A 131 18.61 -12.10 -35.75
N SER A 132 18.97 -13.23 -36.33
CA SER A 132 18.08 -14.39 -36.47
C SER A 132 17.59 -15.03 -35.17
N GLY A 133 18.12 -14.68 -33.99
CA GLY A 133 17.74 -15.30 -32.71
C GLY A 133 18.48 -16.63 -32.45
N ALA A 134 19.56 -16.89 -33.18
CA ALA A 134 20.35 -18.12 -33.15
C ALA A 134 19.47 -19.38 -33.31
N LYS A 135 19.74 -20.43 -32.52
CA LYS A 135 19.01 -21.69 -32.57
C LYS A 135 17.52 -21.56 -32.21
N ASP A 136 17.15 -20.54 -31.43
CA ASP A 136 15.78 -20.31 -30.95
C ASP A 136 14.94 -19.44 -31.91
N GLY A 137 15.59 -18.94 -32.97
CA GLY A 137 14.95 -18.26 -34.09
C GLY A 137 14.15 -19.19 -35.00
N ASP A 138 13.34 -18.61 -35.87
CA ASP A 138 12.55 -19.37 -36.85
C ASP A 138 13.43 -20.15 -37.83
N VAL A 139 14.51 -19.51 -38.35
CA VAL A 139 15.51 -20.18 -39.19
C VAL A 139 16.26 -21.27 -38.40
N GLY A 140 16.67 -20.98 -37.16
CA GLY A 140 17.40 -21.93 -36.32
C GLY A 140 16.60 -23.18 -35.99
N LYS A 141 15.33 -23.01 -35.61
CA LYS A 141 14.40 -24.14 -35.38
C LYS A 141 14.16 -24.96 -36.64
N ALA A 142 14.05 -24.32 -37.81
CA ALA A 142 13.88 -25.02 -39.08
C ALA A 142 15.10 -25.90 -39.42
N LEU A 143 16.32 -25.36 -39.20
CA LEU A 143 17.57 -26.07 -39.38
C LEU A 143 17.71 -27.26 -38.42
N LEU A 144 17.39 -27.08 -37.14
CA LEU A 144 17.46 -28.15 -36.13
C LEU A 144 16.43 -29.26 -36.35
N LYS A 145 15.27 -28.96 -36.94
CA LYS A 145 14.30 -29.98 -37.39
C LYS A 145 14.77 -30.75 -38.64
N GLY A 146 15.91 -30.38 -39.23
CA GLY A 146 16.46 -31.02 -40.43
C GLY A 146 15.69 -30.71 -41.72
N ASN A 147 14.77 -29.74 -41.69
CA ASN A 147 13.95 -29.39 -42.86
C ASN A 147 14.56 -28.21 -43.62
N GLN A 148 15.50 -28.53 -44.51
CA GLN A 148 16.23 -27.54 -45.32
C GLN A 148 15.31 -26.71 -46.22
N GLN A 149 14.22 -27.28 -46.73
CA GLN A 149 13.27 -26.53 -47.55
C GLN A 149 12.56 -25.47 -46.70
N LEU A 150 12.09 -25.85 -45.51
CA LEU A 150 11.46 -24.92 -44.59
C LEU A 150 12.42 -23.79 -44.17
N ALA A 151 13.69 -24.10 -43.89
CA ALA A 151 14.68 -23.08 -43.54
C ALA A 151 14.87 -22.05 -44.68
N ARG A 152 14.87 -22.51 -45.93
CA ARG A 152 14.94 -21.64 -47.12
C ARG A 152 13.67 -20.81 -47.30
N ASP A 153 12.51 -21.41 -47.10
CA ASP A 153 11.22 -20.71 -47.23
C ASP A 153 11.12 -19.60 -46.16
N VAL A 154 11.50 -19.91 -44.92
CA VAL A 154 11.54 -18.95 -43.80
C VAL A 154 12.54 -17.82 -44.07
N LEU A 155 13.72 -18.14 -44.60
CA LEU A 155 14.77 -17.17 -44.95
C LEU A 155 14.34 -16.23 -46.08
N SER A 156 13.58 -16.73 -47.07
CA SER A 156 13.14 -15.94 -48.22
C SER A 156 12.31 -14.71 -47.84
N PHE A 157 11.59 -14.76 -46.72
CA PHE A 157 10.88 -13.61 -46.17
C PHE A 157 11.86 -12.48 -45.79
N TYR A 158 12.97 -12.82 -45.13
CA TYR A 158 13.98 -11.86 -44.71
C TYR A 158 14.79 -11.34 -45.89
N GLU A 159 15.11 -12.18 -46.87
CA GLU A 159 15.73 -11.76 -48.13
C GLU A 159 14.84 -10.74 -48.86
N GLN A 160 13.53 -10.97 -48.93
CA GLN A 160 12.58 -10.08 -49.60
C GLN A 160 12.39 -8.73 -48.90
N HIS A 161 12.35 -8.72 -47.56
CA HIS A 161 11.96 -7.54 -46.78
C HIS A 161 13.12 -6.81 -46.08
N PHE A 162 14.23 -7.50 -45.82
CA PHE A 162 15.37 -7.04 -45.01
C PHE A 162 16.72 -7.33 -45.69
N GLU A 163 16.78 -7.20 -47.02
CA GLU A 163 18.04 -7.27 -47.80
C GLU A 163 19.12 -6.37 -47.17
N ASP A 164 20.33 -6.91 -46.97
CA ASP A 164 21.47 -6.28 -46.27
C ASP A 164 21.23 -5.83 -44.80
N HIS A 165 20.09 -6.20 -44.21
CA HIS A 165 19.67 -5.82 -42.86
C HIS A 165 19.25 -7.02 -42.01
N PHE A 166 19.42 -8.25 -42.51
CA PHE A 166 19.23 -9.49 -41.76
C PHE A 166 20.55 -10.24 -41.62
N TYR A 167 20.85 -10.68 -40.41
CA TYR A 167 22.08 -11.41 -40.08
C TYR A 167 21.76 -12.73 -39.38
N LEU A 168 22.47 -13.79 -39.75
CA LEU A 168 22.43 -15.06 -39.04
C LEU A 168 23.27 -14.95 -37.76
N GLU A 169 22.60 -15.04 -36.62
CA GLU A 169 23.23 -14.97 -35.30
C GLU A 169 23.90 -16.30 -34.95
N LEU A 170 25.16 -16.24 -34.51
CA LEU A 170 25.97 -17.39 -34.08
C LEU A 170 26.31 -17.25 -32.59
N THR A 171 26.05 -18.31 -31.82
CA THR A 171 26.34 -18.37 -30.38
C THR A 171 27.12 -19.64 -30.03
N ARG A 172 28.08 -19.53 -29.10
CA ARG A 172 28.84 -20.65 -28.55
C ARG A 172 28.92 -20.55 -27.03
N THR A 173 27.88 -21.01 -26.35
CA THR A 173 27.75 -20.96 -24.89
C THR A 173 27.73 -22.35 -24.25
N GLY A 174 28.01 -23.39 -25.04
CA GLY A 174 28.01 -24.78 -24.59
C GLY A 174 26.61 -25.35 -24.32
N ARG A 175 25.55 -24.69 -24.82
CA ARG A 175 24.18 -25.18 -24.67
C ARG A 175 23.89 -26.28 -25.70
N ALA A 176 22.93 -27.14 -25.37
CA ALA A 176 22.51 -28.21 -26.27
C ALA A 176 22.09 -27.68 -27.64
N GLN A 177 22.55 -28.37 -28.69
CA GLN A 177 22.26 -28.13 -30.11
C GLN A 177 22.79 -26.81 -30.70
N GLU A 178 23.60 -26.03 -29.96
CA GLU A 178 24.20 -24.79 -30.52
C GLU A 178 25.20 -25.09 -31.66
N GLU A 179 26.11 -26.05 -31.48
CA GLU A 179 27.14 -26.33 -32.50
C GLU A 179 26.52 -27.00 -33.75
N GLU A 180 25.48 -27.84 -33.56
CA GLU A 180 24.70 -28.42 -34.67
C GLU A 180 24.02 -27.32 -35.50
N TYR A 181 23.36 -26.36 -34.83
CA TYR A 181 22.79 -25.19 -35.47
C TYR A 181 23.86 -24.34 -36.17
N LEU A 182 24.99 -24.06 -35.50
CA LEU A 182 26.05 -23.19 -36.00
C LEU A 182 26.60 -23.70 -37.34
N HIS A 183 26.95 -24.98 -37.44
CA HIS A 183 27.43 -25.55 -38.69
C HIS A 183 26.39 -25.49 -39.81
N ALA A 184 25.12 -25.76 -39.49
CA ALA A 184 24.03 -25.67 -40.46
C ALA A 184 23.75 -24.22 -40.90
N ALA A 185 23.83 -23.26 -39.98
CA ALA A 185 23.64 -21.85 -40.25
C ALA A 185 24.77 -21.28 -41.11
N VAL A 186 26.04 -21.64 -40.85
CA VAL A 186 27.19 -21.23 -41.67
C VAL A 186 27.09 -21.81 -43.08
N ALA A 187 26.65 -23.07 -43.22
CA ALA A 187 26.41 -23.65 -44.54
C ALA A 187 25.30 -22.92 -45.31
N LEU A 188 24.18 -22.58 -44.64
CA LEU A 188 23.09 -21.82 -45.24
C LEU A 188 23.52 -20.38 -45.60
N ALA A 189 24.28 -19.73 -44.72
CA ALA A 189 24.86 -18.40 -44.93
C ALA A 189 25.70 -18.36 -46.20
N SER A 190 26.60 -19.35 -46.37
CA SER A 190 27.43 -19.47 -47.57
C SER A 190 26.64 -19.86 -48.83
N GLU A 191 25.56 -20.63 -48.72
CA GLU A 191 24.71 -21.00 -49.87
C GLU A 191 23.92 -19.78 -50.39
N ARG A 192 23.46 -18.91 -49.49
CA ARG A 192 22.52 -17.82 -49.78
C ARG A 192 23.14 -16.42 -49.74
N ASP A 193 24.43 -16.33 -49.46
CA ASP A 193 25.17 -15.07 -49.33
C ASP A 193 24.58 -14.15 -48.23
N ILE A 194 24.22 -14.74 -47.10
CA ILE A 194 23.66 -14.02 -45.94
C ILE A 194 24.77 -13.78 -44.91
N PRO A 195 24.93 -12.55 -44.40
CA PRO A 195 25.98 -12.25 -43.44
C PRO A 195 25.71 -12.89 -42.07
N VAL A 196 26.77 -13.26 -41.37
CA VAL A 196 26.72 -13.83 -40.00
C VAL A 196 27.21 -12.84 -38.96
N VAL A 197 26.74 -12.94 -37.72
CA VAL A 197 27.24 -12.16 -36.60
C VAL A 197 27.33 -12.99 -35.33
N ALA A 198 28.41 -12.82 -34.57
CA ALA A 198 28.61 -13.49 -33.29
C ALA A 198 28.02 -12.68 -32.14
N THR A 199 27.30 -13.35 -31.24
CA THR A 199 26.81 -12.78 -29.97
C THR A 199 27.07 -13.79 -28.85
N ASN A 200 26.88 -13.37 -27.59
CA ASN A 200 27.04 -14.23 -26.41
C ASN A 200 25.77 -14.36 -25.54
N GLU A 201 24.64 -13.77 -25.97
CA GLU A 201 23.38 -13.72 -25.21
C GLU A 201 23.61 -13.45 -23.72
N VAL A 202 24.19 -12.28 -23.41
CA VAL A 202 24.68 -11.96 -22.07
C VAL A 202 23.52 -11.65 -21.14
N VAL A 203 23.43 -12.36 -20.00
CA VAL A 203 22.36 -12.19 -19.01
C VAL A 203 22.87 -11.86 -17.59
N PHE A 204 24.18 -11.97 -17.35
CA PHE A 204 24.85 -11.59 -16.10
C PHE A 204 26.26 -11.02 -16.37
N LEU A 205 26.94 -10.45 -15.36
CA LEU A 205 28.20 -9.71 -15.55
C LEU A 205 29.43 -10.61 -15.41
N HIS A 206 29.44 -11.46 -14.39
CA HIS A 206 30.56 -12.34 -14.05
C HIS A 206 30.13 -13.80 -14.10
N GLU A 207 31.06 -14.72 -14.40
CA GLU A 207 30.76 -16.16 -14.45
C GLU A 207 30.18 -16.68 -13.11
N GLU A 208 30.64 -16.12 -11.99
CA GLU A 208 30.20 -16.42 -10.63
C GLU A 208 28.71 -16.10 -10.39
N ASP A 209 28.14 -15.18 -11.16
CA ASP A 209 26.75 -14.72 -11.00
C ASP A 209 25.72 -15.73 -11.55
N PHE A 210 26.16 -16.82 -12.18
CA PHE A 210 25.27 -17.80 -12.83
C PHE A 210 24.25 -18.41 -11.85
N GLU A 211 24.66 -18.71 -10.61
CA GLU A 211 23.76 -19.30 -9.62
C GLU A 211 22.68 -18.29 -9.19
N ALA A 212 23.06 -17.03 -8.98
CA ALA A 212 22.10 -15.95 -8.69
C ALA A 212 21.13 -15.71 -9.86
N HIS A 213 21.62 -15.81 -11.10
CA HIS A 213 20.78 -15.74 -12.30
C HIS A 213 19.78 -16.91 -12.37
N GLU A 214 20.20 -18.15 -12.11
CA GLU A 214 19.31 -19.31 -12.07
C GLU A 214 18.22 -19.17 -11.00
N ILE A 215 18.56 -18.61 -9.82
CA ILE A 215 17.58 -18.26 -8.79
C ILE A 215 16.60 -17.22 -9.32
N ARG A 216 17.08 -16.16 -9.97
CA ARG A 216 16.22 -15.11 -10.54
C ARG A 216 15.19 -15.68 -11.52
N VAL A 217 15.63 -16.51 -12.45
CA VAL A 217 14.75 -17.17 -13.43
C VAL A 217 13.73 -18.07 -12.71
N ALA A 218 14.16 -18.83 -11.69
CA ALA A 218 13.28 -19.69 -10.92
C ALA A 218 12.24 -18.90 -10.09
N ILE A 219 12.60 -17.71 -9.57
CA ILE A 219 11.65 -16.79 -8.91
C ILE A 219 10.54 -16.39 -9.88
N HIS A 220 10.90 -16.05 -11.12
CA HIS A 220 9.95 -15.67 -12.16
C HIS A 220 9.07 -16.85 -12.60
N ASP A 221 9.67 -17.99 -12.94
CA ASP A 221 8.96 -19.17 -13.43
C ASP A 221 8.13 -19.87 -12.33
N GLY A 222 8.39 -19.59 -11.05
CA GLY A 222 7.68 -20.18 -9.91
C GLY A 222 8.14 -21.58 -9.51
N TYR A 223 9.40 -21.93 -9.79
CA TYR A 223 10.01 -23.22 -9.44
C TYR A 223 11.00 -23.09 -8.28
N THR A 224 11.30 -24.21 -7.62
CA THR A 224 12.49 -24.33 -6.76
C THR A 224 13.69 -24.79 -7.60
N LEU A 225 14.92 -24.54 -7.12
CA LEU A 225 16.12 -24.97 -7.83
C LEU A 225 16.22 -26.50 -7.99
N GLU A 226 15.71 -27.24 -7.01
CA GLU A 226 15.71 -28.70 -6.98
C GLU A 226 14.62 -29.34 -7.87
N ASP A 227 13.62 -28.58 -8.34
CA ASP A 227 12.55 -29.15 -9.16
C ASP A 227 13.11 -29.65 -10.50
N LYS A 228 13.02 -30.96 -10.73
CA LYS A 228 13.50 -31.62 -11.95
C LYS A 228 12.76 -31.18 -13.21
N ARG A 229 11.57 -30.60 -13.09
CA ARG A 229 10.78 -30.08 -14.21
C ARG A 229 11.21 -28.67 -14.63
N ARG A 230 12.05 -28.00 -13.83
CA ARG A 230 12.55 -26.65 -14.12
C ARG A 230 13.32 -26.64 -15.45
N PRO A 231 12.97 -25.75 -16.40
CA PRO A 231 13.71 -25.62 -17.65
C PRO A 231 15.14 -25.11 -17.41
N LYS A 232 16.15 -25.82 -17.89
CA LYS A 232 17.57 -25.41 -17.84
C LYS A 232 17.97 -24.81 -19.19
N ARG A 233 17.62 -23.53 -19.37
CA ARG A 233 17.77 -22.80 -20.65
C ARG A 233 19.14 -22.12 -20.81
N PHE A 234 19.85 -21.93 -19.71
CA PHE A 234 21.04 -21.07 -19.63
C PHE A 234 22.30 -21.85 -19.28
N SER A 235 23.46 -21.26 -19.55
CA SER A 235 24.78 -21.80 -19.17
C SER A 235 25.64 -20.76 -18.44
N LYS A 236 26.71 -21.23 -17.80
CA LYS A 236 27.71 -20.38 -17.11
C LYS A 236 28.45 -19.42 -18.05
N GLU A 237 28.44 -19.68 -19.36
CA GLU A 237 29.17 -18.92 -20.37
C GLU A 237 28.48 -17.61 -20.78
N GLN A 238 27.27 -17.33 -20.30
CA GLN A 238 26.45 -16.18 -20.69
C GLN A 238 26.73 -14.90 -19.87
N TYR A 239 27.99 -14.71 -19.46
CA TYR A 239 28.46 -13.46 -18.84
C TYR A 239 28.98 -12.46 -19.87
N LEU A 240 29.27 -11.23 -19.43
CA LEU A 240 29.84 -10.19 -20.28
C LEU A 240 31.33 -10.47 -20.55
N LYS A 241 31.60 -11.36 -21.51
CA LYS A 241 32.94 -11.76 -21.94
C LYS A 241 33.78 -10.58 -22.43
N THR A 242 35.10 -10.67 -22.23
CA THR A 242 36.04 -9.69 -22.80
C THR A 242 36.13 -9.85 -24.32
N PRO A 243 36.52 -8.81 -25.06
CA PRO A 243 36.77 -8.93 -26.50
C PRO A 243 37.75 -10.05 -26.85
N GLU A 244 38.80 -10.23 -26.05
CA GLU A 244 39.82 -11.27 -26.24
C GLU A 244 39.22 -12.68 -26.13
N GLN A 245 38.37 -12.92 -25.12
CA GLN A 245 37.68 -14.19 -24.97
C GLN A 245 36.75 -14.50 -26.16
N MET A 246 36.08 -13.49 -26.71
CA MET A 246 35.23 -13.65 -27.89
C MET A 246 36.05 -13.90 -29.16
N LEU A 247 37.21 -13.25 -29.28
CA LEU A 247 38.17 -13.47 -30.38
C LEU A 247 38.70 -14.91 -30.39
N ASP A 248 39.06 -15.44 -29.22
CA ASP A 248 39.52 -16.82 -29.09
C ASP A 248 38.40 -17.82 -29.43
N LEU A 249 37.17 -17.57 -28.95
CA LEU A 249 36.01 -18.44 -29.12
C LEU A 249 35.52 -18.58 -30.57
N PHE A 250 35.66 -17.52 -31.36
CA PHE A 250 35.27 -17.46 -32.78
C PHE A 250 36.47 -17.24 -33.71
N SER A 251 37.66 -17.68 -33.30
CA SER A 251 38.90 -17.56 -34.09
C SER A 251 38.83 -18.28 -35.46
N ASP A 252 37.94 -19.26 -35.59
CA ASP A 252 37.60 -19.96 -36.83
C ASP A 252 36.63 -19.20 -37.74
N ILE A 253 35.87 -18.22 -37.22
CA ILE A 253 34.92 -17.40 -37.98
C ILE A 253 35.11 -15.89 -37.66
N PRO A 254 36.24 -15.27 -38.05
CA PRO A 254 36.53 -13.87 -37.71
C PRO A 254 35.48 -12.88 -38.25
N GLU A 255 34.89 -13.17 -39.40
CA GLU A 255 33.85 -12.36 -40.03
C GLU A 255 32.66 -12.09 -39.10
N ALA A 256 32.27 -13.08 -38.29
CA ALA A 256 31.15 -12.94 -37.36
C ALA A 256 31.42 -11.89 -36.27
N LEU A 257 32.70 -11.71 -35.89
CA LEU A 257 33.12 -10.68 -34.93
C LEU A 257 33.23 -9.31 -35.61
N GLU A 258 33.80 -9.24 -36.81
CA GLU A 258 33.92 -7.98 -37.58
C GLU A 258 32.55 -7.38 -37.90
N ASN A 259 31.58 -8.21 -38.28
CA ASN A 259 30.20 -7.79 -38.55
C ASN A 259 29.53 -7.17 -37.31
N SER A 260 29.91 -7.57 -36.09
CA SER A 260 29.39 -6.93 -34.87
C SER A 260 29.77 -5.45 -34.78
N VAL A 261 30.99 -5.12 -35.21
CA VAL A 261 31.52 -3.75 -35.24
C VAL A 261 30.88 -2.95 -36.37
N GLU A 262 30.68 -3.56 -37.55
CA GLU A 262 30.02 -2.89 -38.67
C GLU A 262 28.54 -2.59 -38.39
N ILE A 263 27.82 -3.50 -37.75
CA ILE A 263 26.45 -3.24 -37.27
C ILE A 263 26.46 -2.07 -36.27
N ALA A 264 27.38 -2.08 -35.30
CA ALA A 264 27.52 -1.00 -34.32
C ALA A 264 27.81 0.37 -34.98
N LYS A 265 28.57 0.41 -36.07
CA LYS A 265 28.79 1.64 -36.86
C LYS A 265 27.53 2.10 -37.59
N ARG A 266 26.75 1.16 -38.14
CA ARG A 266 25.51 1.43 -38.88
C ARG A 266 24.37 1.96 -37.99
N CYS A 267 24.32 1.58 -36.72
CA CYS A 267 23.28 2.00 -35.78
C CYS A 267 23.55 3.40 -35.19
N ASN A 268 22.72 4.39 -35.54
CA ASN A 268 22.84 5.79 -35.13
C ASN A 268 21.47 6.37 -34.79
N VAL A 269 20.95 6.02 -33.61
CA VAL A 269 19.70 6.60 -33.06
C VAL A 269 20.07 7.82 -32.23
N THR A 270 19.30 8.91 -32.36
CA THR A 270 19.41 10.08 -31.48
C THR A 270 18.15 10.19 -30.62
N VAL A 271 18.26 9.95 -29.32
CA VAL A 271 17.17 10.17 -28.36
C VAL A 271 17.31 11.57 -27.78
N GLN A 272 16.33 12.45 -28.01
CA GLN A 272 16.30 13.78 -27.40
C GLN A 272 15.82 13.64 -25.95
N LEU A 273 16.67 14.01 -25.00
CA LEU A 273 16.38 13.99 -23.57
C LEU A 273 16.46 15.42 -23.01
N GLY A 274 15.64 15.74 -22.02
CA GLY A 274 15.66 17.02 -21.30
C GLY A 274 15.00 18.20 -22.00
N LYS A 275 14.24 17.98 -23.09
CA LYS A 275 13.42 19.00 -23.75
C LYS A 275 11.95 18.67 -23.54
N TYR A 276 11.17 19.64 -23.09
CA TYR A 276 9.74 19.44 -22.82
C TYR A 276 8.87 19.54 -24.08
N PHE A 277 7.84 18.70 -24.12
CA PHE A 277 6.81 18.66 -25.14
C PHE A 277 5.44 18.86 -24.48
N LEU A 278 4.93 20.10 -24.52
CA LEU A 278 3.64 20.45 -23.94
C LEU A 278 2.51 20.18 -24.95
N PRO A 279 1.40 19.56 -24.53
CA PRO A 279 0.20 19.45 -25.35
C PRO A 279 -0.51 20.80 -25.50
N ASP A 280 -1.16 21.00 -26.65
CA ASP A 280 -1.94 22.20 -26.94
C ASP A 280 -3.33 22.13 -26.29
N TYR A 281 -3.78 23.23 -25.70
CA TYR A 281 -5.13 23.37 -25.16
C TYR A 281 -6.06 24.04 -26.18
N PRO A 282 -7.29 23.53 -26.41
CA PRO A 282 -8.21 24.11 -27.39
C PRO A 282 -8.71 25.48 -26.92
N THR A 283 -8.11 26.56 -27.44
CA THR A 283 -8.41 27.96 -27.06
C THR A 283 -9.23 28.73 -28.10
N GLY A 284 -9.62 28.06 -29.19
CA GLY A 284 -10.34 28.68 -30.30
C GLY A 284 -9.45 29.68 -31.05
N ASP A 285 -9.90 30.93 -31.19
CA ASP A 285 -9.19 31.99 -31.90
C ASP A 285 -8.22 32.79 -31.00
N LEU A 286 -8.28 32.61 -29.68
CA LEU A 286 -7.40 33.29 -28.72
C LEU A 286 -6.06 32.57 -28.61
N LYS A 287 -5.00 33.33 -28.32
CA LYS A 287 -3.73 32.72 -27.91
C LYS A 287 -3.86 32.10 -26.53
N ILE A 288 -3.06 31.08 -26.25
CA ILE A 288 -3.07 30.35 -24.99
C ILE A 288 -2.78 31.28 -23.80
N GLU A 289 -1.83 32.20 -23.97
CA GLU A 289 -1.48 33.21 -22.97
C GLU A 289 -2.66 34.14 -22.65
N ASP A 290 -3.33 34.65 -23.68
CA ASP A 290 -4.45 35.59 -23.55
C ASP A 290 -5.67 34.92 -22.93
N PHE A 291 -5.91 33.65 -23.27
CA PHE A 291 -6.99 32.86 -22.70
C PHE A 291 -6.77 32.62 -21.20
N LEU A 292 -5.55 32.25 -20.77
CA LEU A 292 -5.23 32.10 -19.35
C LEU A 292 -5.52 33.38 -18.57
N VAL A 293 -5.05 34.54 -19.06
CA VAL A 293 -5.27 35.83 -18.39
C VAL A 293 -6.75 36.13 -18.21
N LYS A 294 -7.57 35.85 -19.23
CA LYS A 294 -9.03 36.04 -19.16
C LYS A 294 -9.66 35.17 -18.07
N VAL A 295 -9.44 33.85 -18.13
CA VAL A 295 -10.09 32.91 -17.21
C VAL A 295 -9.61 33.11 -15.77
N SER A 296 -8.35 33.47 -15.56
CA SER A 296 -7.83 33.80 -14.23
C SER A 296 -8.46 35.06 -13.62
N ARG A 297 -8.75 36.09 -14.43
CA ARG A 297 -9.45 37.30 -13.96
C ARG A 297 -10.91 37.02 -13.63
N ASP A 298 -11.60 36.28 -14.49
CA ASP A 298 -12.99 35.88 -14.27
C ASP A 298 -13.12 35.01 -13.00
N GLY A 299 -12.21 34.04 -12.82
CA GLY A 299 -12.17 33.17 -11.65
C GLY A 299 -11.82 33.90 -10.34
N LEU A 300 -10.92 34.90 -10.40
CA LEU A 300 -10.62 35.74 -9.22
C LEU A 300 -11.86 36.52 -8.76
N GLU A 301 -12.65 37.04 -9.69
CA GLU A 301 -13.89 37.78 -9.36
C GLU A 301 -14.90 36.87 -8.63
N GLU A 302 -15.06 35.62 -9.06
CA GLU A 302 -15.89 34.63 -8.36
C GLU A 302 -15.38 34.33 -6.94
N ARG A 303 -14.06 34.13 -6.77
CA ARG A 303 -13.45 33.86 -5.46
C ARG A 303 -13.59 35.06 -4.50
N LEU A 304 -13.38 36.29 -5.00
CA LEU A 304 -13.55 37.51 -4.19
C LEU A 304 -15.00 37.74 -3.76
N GLN A 305 -15.98 37.39 -4.60
CA GLN A 305 -17.39 37.42 -4.23
C GLN A 305 -17.74 36.43 -3.13
N PHE A 306 -17.11 35.25 -3.15
CA PHE A 306 -17.27 34.22 -2.13
C PHE A 306 -16.60 34.59 -0.80
N LEU A 307 -15.34 35.03 -0.84
CA LEU A 307 -14.55 35.38 0.35
C LEU A 307 -15.06 36.65 1.03
N PHE A 308 -15.39 37.67 0.23
CA PHE A 308 -15.86 38.98 0.70
C PHE A 308 -17.23 39.29 0.08
N PRO A 309 -18.33 38.75 0.64
CA PRO A 309 -19.67 39.06 0.17
C PRO A 309 -20.01 40.55 0.26
N ASP A 310 -19.40 41.27 1.21
CA ASP A 310 -19.49 42.73 1.32
C ASP A 310 -18.60 43.43 0.29
N GLU A 311 -19.17 44.37 -0.46
CA GLU A 311 -18.52 45.06 -1.56
C GLU A 311 -17.44 46.05 -1.07
N GLN A 312 -17.61 46.65 0.12
CA GLN A 312 -16.64 47.61 0.66
C GLN A 312 -15.34 46.92 1.07
N GLU A 313 -15.42 45.83 1.84
CA GLU A 313 -14.24 45.03 2.22
C GLU A 313 -13.54 44.46 0.99
N ARG A 314 -14.32 44.02 -0.02
CA ARG A 314 -13.77 43.53 -1.29
C ARG A 314 -12.96 44.59 -2.01
N GLN A 315 -13.43 45.84 -2.07
CA GLN A 315 -12.68 46.92 -2.75
C GLN A 315 -11.36 47.26 -2.05
N GLU A 316 -11.31 47.21 -0.72
CA GLU A 316 -10.08 47.47 0.04
C GLU A 316 -9.03 46.38 -0.17
N LYS A 317 -9.43 45.10 -0.11
CA LYS A 317 -8.51 43.96 -0.24
C LYS A 317 -8.14 43.63 -1.68
N ARG A 318 -9.00 43.95 -2.67
CA ARG A 318 -8.81 43.60 -4.10
C ARG A 318 -7.46 44.00 -4.67
N LYS A 319 -6.90 45.15 -4.26
CA LYS A 319 -5.64 45.66 -4.82
C LYS A 319 -4.49 44.67 -4.65
N GLU A 320 -4.37 44.03 -3.50
CA GLU A 320 -3.30 43.06 -3.21
C GLU A 320 -3.44 41.81 -4.09
N TYR A 321 -4.67 41.33 -4.29
CA TYR A 321 -4.96 40.18 -5.14
C TYR A 321 -4.67 40.46 -6.62
N ASP A 322 -5.06 41.64 -7.11
CA ASP A 322 -4.81 42.04 -8.50
C ASP A 322 -3.29 42.17 -8.78
N GLU A 323 -2.52 42.74 -7.85
CA GLU A 323 -1.06 42.85 -7.96
C GLU A 323 -0.39 41.47 -7.96
N ARG A 324 -0.77 40.57 -7.04
CA ARG A 324 -0.24 39.20 -6.99
C ARG A 324 -0.61 38.41 -8.24
N LEU A 325 -1.86 38.50 -8.70
CA LEU A 325 -2.32 37.79 -9.90
C LEU A 325 -1.52 38.19 -11.13
N GLN A 326 -1.26 39.49 -11.32
CA GLN A 326 -0.52 39.98 -12.47
C GLN A 326 0.94 39.49 -12.47
N ILE A 327 1.62 39.50 -11.31
CA ILE A 327 2.99 38.99 -11.17
C ILE A 327 3.05 37.51 -11.54
N GLU A 328 2.13 36.69 -11.02
CA GLU A 328 2.09 35.25 -11.32
C GLU A 328 1.82 34.98 -12.81
N LEU A 329 0.84 35.67 -13.41
CA LEU A 329 0.51 35.53 -14.84
C LEU A 329 1.69 35.89 -15.74
N ASP A 330 2.43 36.96 -15.41
CA ASP A 330 3.60 37.38 -16.18
C ASP A 330 4.70 36.31 -16.12
N VAL A 331 4.96 35.74 -14.94
CA VAL A 331 5.95 34.65 -14.78
C VAL A 331 5.52 33.38 -15.54
N ILE A 332 4.25 32.98 -15.42
CA ILE A 332 3.73 31.76 -16.09
C ILE A 332 3.86 31.90 -17.62
N ASN A 333 3.50 33.06 -18.17
CA ASN A 333 3.58 33.34 -19.60
C ASN A 333 5.04 33.43 -20.08
N GLN A 334 5.93 34.10 -19.34
CA GLN A 334 7.35 34.20 -19.69
C GLN A 334 8.06 32.84 -19.70
N MET A 335 7.67 31.93 -18.81
CA MET A 335 8.25 30.58 -18.73
C MET A 335 7.63 29.58 -19.72
N GLY A 336 6.53 29.95 -20.40
CA GLY A 336 5.88 29.10 -21.40
C GLY A 336 5.02 27.99 -20.82
N PHE A 337 4.43 28.19 -19.62
CA PHE A 337 3.53 27.21 -18.98
C PHE A 337 2.02 27.52 -19.01
N PRO A 338 1.46 28.44 -19.83
CA PRO A 338 0.04 28.74 -19.74
C PRO A 338 -0.83 27.55 -20.16
N GLY A 339 -0.42 26.78 -21.18
CA GLY A 339 -1.11 25.57 -21.59
C GLY A 339 -1.21 24.54 -20.48
N TYR A 340 -0.14 24.36 -19.69
CA TYR A 340 -0.13 23.44 -18.55
C TYR A 340 -1.19 23.80 -17.50
N PHE A 341 -1.31 25.07 -17.11
CA PHE A 341 -2.32 25.52 -16.15
C PHE A 341 -3.75 25.33 -16.68
N LEU A 342 -3.98 25.59 -17.98
CA LEU A 342 -5.30 25.40 -18.58
C LEU A 342 -5.74 23.94 -18.60
N ILE A 343 -4.80 23.02 -18.90
CA ILE A 343 -5.08 21.58 -18.86
C ILE A 343 -5.46 21.16 -17.44
N VAL A 344 -4.71 21.60 -16.43
CA VAL A 344 -4.96 21.25 -15.03
C VAL A 344 -6.29 21.81 -14.53
N MET A 345 -6.59 23.06 -14.88
CA MET A 345 -7.90 23.66 -14.59
C MET A 345 -9.04 22.84 -15.18
N GLU A 346 -8.93 22.44 -16.45
CA GLU A 346 -10.02 21.81 -17.18
C GLU A 346 -10.46 20.50 -16.52
N PHE A 347 -9.53 19.57 -16.27
CA PHE A 347 -9.92 18.27 -15.70
C PHE A 347 -10.34 18.38 -14.22
N ILE A 348 -9.82 19.36 -13.47
CA ILE A 348 -10.26 19.60 -12.08
C ILE A 348 -11.66 20.18 -12.06
N GLN A 349 -11.94 21.18 -12.91
CA GLN A 349 -13.26 21.79 -12.99
C GLN A 349 -14.29 20.77 -13.49
N TRP A 350 -13.97 19.99 -14.52
CA TRP A 350 -14.81 18.89 -14.98
C TRP A 350 -15.10 17.88 -13.87
N SER A 351 -14.08 17.53 -13.07
CA SER A 351 -14.26 16.61 -11.93
C SER A 351 -15.24 17.19 -10.91
N LYS A 352 -15.08 18.47 -10.53
CA LYS A 352 -15.99 19.17 -9.62
C LYS A 352 -17.42 19.22 -10.18
N ASP A 353 -17.60 19.53 -11.46
CA ASP A 353 -18.90 19.61 -12.12
C ASP A 353 -19.61 18.24 -12.21
N ASN A 354 -18.86 17.14 -12.22
CA ASN A 354 -19.38 15.76 -12.24
C ASN A 354 -19.44 15.11 -10.85
N ASN A 355 -19.39 15.91 -9.78
CA ASN A 355 -19.39 15.47 -8.38
C ASN A 355 -18.30 14.43 -8.08
N ILE A 356 -17.11 14.59 -8.67
CA ILE A 356 -15.92 13.82 -8.33
C ILE A 356 -15.10 14.66 -7.33
N PRO A 357 -14.94 14.20 -6.08
CA PRO A 357 -14.17 14.92 -5.07
C PRO A 357 -12.72 15.13 -5.52
N VAL A 358 -12.29 16.38 -5.41
CA VAL A 358 -10.90 16.80 -5.61
C VAL A 358 -10.40 17.39 -4.30
N GLY A 359 -9.16 17.06 -3.92
CA GLY A 359 -8.53 17.62 -2.74
C GLY A 359 -8.20 19.10 -2.93
N PRO A 360 -7.94 19.84 -1.84
CA PRO A 360 -7.74 21.30 -1.88
C PRO A 360 -6.44 21.75 -2.56
N GLY A 361 -5.65 20.81 -3.08
CA GLY A 361 -4.31 21.00 -3.64
C GLY A 361 -3.25 20.26 -2.84
N ARG A 362 -2.11 19.95 -3.47
CA ARG A 362 -0.97 19.31 -2.81
C ARG A 362 0.35 19.93 -3.23
N GLY A 363 1.32 19.87 -2.33
CA GLY A 363 2.67 20.35 -2.60
C GLY A 363 2.71 21.87 -2.57
N SER A 364 3.56 22.46 -3.40
CA SER A 364 3.70 23.92 -3.48
C SER A 364 2.61 24.59 -4.32
N GLY A 365 1.77 23.83 -5.05
CA GLY A 365 0.72 24.40 -5.92
C GLY A 365 -0.28 25.29 -5.18
N ALA A 366 -0.52 25.04 -3.88
CA ALA A 366 -1.37 25.87 -3.03
C ALA A 366 -0.83 27.30 -2.80
N GLY A 367 0.45 27.58 -3.14
CA GLY A 367 1.02 28.93 -3.05
C GLY A 367 0.74 29.84 -4.25
N SER A 368 0.03 29.36 -5.29
CA SER A 368 -0.33 30.15 -6.46
C SER A 368 -1.74 30.72 -6.35
N LEU A 369 -1.86 32.05 -6.43
CA LEU A 369 -3.14 32.73 -6.51
C LEU A 369 -3.83 32.44 -7.85
N VAL A 370 -3.07 32.30 -8.94
CA VAL A 370 -3.60 31.86 -10.24
C VAL A 370 -4.25 30.48 -10.11
N ALA A 371 -3.62 29.52 -9.43
CA ALA A 371 -4.21 28.20 -9.20
C ALA A 371 -5.51 28.27 -8.38
N TYR A 372 -5.56 29.11 -7.34
CA TYR A 372 -6.75 29.31 -6.53
C TYR A 372 -7.92 29.96 -7.29
N ALA A 373 -7.62 31.01 -8.07
CA ALA A 373 -8.58 31.69 -8.94
C ALA A 373 -9.18 30.75 -9.99
N LEU A 374 -8.36 29.84 -10.53
CA LEU A 374 -8.77 28.83 -11.50
C LEU A 374 -9.42 27.58 -10.86
N LYS A 375 -9.65 27.60 -9.53
CA LYS A 375 -10.22 26.48 -8.77
C LYS A 375 -9.40 25.17 -8.82
N ILE A 376 -8.14 25.26 -9.25
CA ILE A 376 -7.14 24.17 -9.19
C ILE A 376 -6.85 23.85 -7.72
N THR A 377 -6.72 24.88 -6.89
CA THR A 377 -6.58 24.77 -5.44
C THR A 377 -7.77 25.43 -4.73
N ASP A 378 -8.02 25.03 -3.49
CA ASP A 378 -9.15 25.52 -2.68
C ASP A 378 -8.72 26.27 -1.42
N LEU A 379 -7.43 26.62 -1.32
CA LEU A 379 -6.87 27.33 -0.19
C LEU A 379 -6.35 28.71 -0.64
N ASP A 380 -6.72 29.76 0.09
CA ASP A 380 -6.32 31.13 -0.18
C ASP A 380 -4.84 31.36 0.17
N PRO A 381 -3.95 31.59 -0.80
CA PRO A 381 -2.53 31.72 -0.52
C PRO A 381 -2.17 33.01 0.23
N LEU A 382 -2.96 34.08 0.12
CA LEU A 382 -2.64 35.36 0.78
C LEU A 382 -3.00 35.32 2.27
N GLU A 383 -4.13 34.71 2.62
CA GLU A 383 -4.55 34.56 4.03
C GLU A 383 -3.50 33.79 4.88
N PHE A 384 -2.80 32.82 4.28
CA PHE A 384 -1.85 31.96 5.00
C PHE A 384 -0.38 32.18 4.62
N ASP A 385 -0.03 33.31 4.01
CA ASP A 385 1.34 33.66 3.56
C ASP A 385 2.03 32.55 2.72
N LEU A 386 1.30 31.96 1.77
CA LEU A 386 1.86 30.93 0.89
C LEU A 386 2.56 31.57 -0.31
N LEU A 387 3.78 31.08 -0.59
CA LEU A 387 4.66 31.70 -1.60
C LEU A 387 4.59 31.00 -2.95
N PHE A 388 4.38 31.78 -4.01
CA PHE A 388 4.34 31.32 -5.40
C PHE A 388 5.73 30.90 -5.89
N GLU A 389 6.79 31.60 -5.50
CA GLU A 389 8.16 31.34 -5.97
C GLU A 389 8.71 30.01 -5.47
N ARG A 390 8.09 29.46 -4.42
CA ARG A 390 8.34 28.10 -3.94
C ARG A 390 7.77 27.05 -4.89
N PHE A 391 6.69 27.37 -5.61
CA PHE A 391 6.08 26.55 -6.65
C PHE A 391 6.80 26.75 -7.98
N LEU A 392 6.83 27.98 -8.50
CA LEU A 392 7.43 28.32 -9.76
C LEU A 392 8.42 29.47 -9.58
N ASN A 393 9.71 29.17 -9.69
CA ASN A 393 10.76 30.15 -9.47
C ASN A 393 11.12 30.86 -10.79
N PRO A 394 10.96 32.19 -10.91
CA PRO A 394 11.22 32.92 -12.15
C PRO A 394 12.71 32.89 -12.56
N GLU A 395 13.63 32.71 -11.61
CA GLU A 395 15.07 32.69 -11.87
C GLU A 395 15.57 31.30 -12.32
N ARG A 396 14.68 30.30 -12.36
CA ARG A 396 15.00 28.93 -12.79
C ARG A 396 13.87 28.35 -13.63
N VAL A 397 14.16 28.09 -14.90
CA VAL A 397 13.27 27.32 -15.75
C VAL A 397 13.25 25.87 -15.27
N SER A 398 12.24 25.55 -14.47
CA SER A 398 11.87 24.19 -14.10
C SER A 398 10.38 24.00 -14.24
N MET A 399 9.99 22.80 -14.65
CA MET A 399 8.60 22.48 -14.87
C MET A 399 7.79 22.52 -13.55
N PRO A 400 6.61 23.16 -13.54
CA PRO A 400 5.69 23.07 -12.42
C PRO A 400 5.13 21.64 -12.31
N ASP A 401 4.95 21.15 -11.08
CA ASP A 401 4.41 19.82 -10.79
C ASP A 401 3.18 19.98 -9.90
N PHE A 402 1.99 19.90 -10.49
CA PHE A 402 0.72 19.83 -9.75
C PHE A 402 0.41 18.36 -9.40
N ASP A 403 0.61 18.03 -8.14
CA ASP A 403 0.03 16.81 -7.56
C ASP A 403 -1.46 17.09 -7.25
N VAL A 404 -2.37 16.29 -7.81
CA VAL A 404 -3.81 16.45 -7.60
C VAL A 404 -4.38 15.19 -6.95
N ASP A 405 -5.01 15.36 -5.80
CA ASP A 405 -5.67 14.29 -5.07
C ASP A 405 -7.13 14.17 -5.55
N PHE A 406 -7.53 13.00 -6.03
CA PHE A 406 -8.91 12.65 -6.41
C PHE A 406 -9.46 11.58 -5.45
N CYS A 407 -10.78 11.42 -5.40
CA CYS A 407 -11.35 10.23 -4.76
C CYS A 407 -10.85 8.94 -5.45
N MET A 408 -10.62 7.90 -4.66
CA MET A 408 -10.03 6.65 -5.15
C MET A 408 -10.93 5.94 -6.16
N ASP A 409 -12.26 5.98 -5.95
CA ASP A 409 -13.24 5.18 -6.69
C ASP A 409 -13.50 5.70 -8.11
N ARG A 410 -13.50 7.03 -8.29
CA ARG A 410 -13.91 7.68 -9.55
C ARG A 410 -12.75 8.35 -10.30
N ARG A 411 -11.51 8.11 -9.87
CA ARG A 411 -10.29 8.58 -10.53
C ARG A 411 -10.22 8.15 -12.01
N ASP A 412 -10.60 6.91 -12.32
CA ASP A 412 -10.47 6.40 -13.68
C ASP A 412 -11.41 7.13 -14.66
N GLU A 413 -12.55 7.67 -14.18
CA GLU A 413 -13.44 8.53 -14.98
C GLU A 413 -12.73 9.82 -15.45
N VAL A 414 -11.90 10.41 -14.59
CA VAL A 414 -11.09 11.60 -14.93
C VAL A 414 -10.04 11.27 -15.99
N ILE A 415 -9.40 10.09 -15.88
CA ILE A 415 -8.43 9.62 -16.88
C ILE A 415 -9.13 9.42 -18.22
N ASP A 416 -10.32 8.81 -18.23
CA ASP A 416 -11.09 8.60 -19.44
C ASP A 416 -11.54 9.93 -20.07
N HIS A 417 -11.93 10.93 -19.27
CA HIS A 417 -12.23 12.29 -19.75
C HIS A 417 -11.03 12.93 -20.45
N VAL A 418 -9.88 12.94 -19.80
CA VAL A 418 -8.63 13.46 -20.38
C VAL A 418 -8.26 12.70 -21.67
N ALA A 419 -8.46 11.38 -21.69
CA ALA A 419 -8.24 10.57 -22.89
C ALA A 419 -9.24 10.88 -24.02
N MET A 420 -10.47 11.28 -23.71
CA MET A 420 -11.43 11.76 -24.72
C MET A 420 -11.05 13.13 -25.27
N LEU A 421 -10.55 14.04 -24.43
CA LEU A 421 -10.20 15.41 -24.81
C LEU A 421 -8.96 15.49 -25.71
N TYR A 422 -7.86 14.82 -25.31
CA TYR A 422 -6.59 14.85 -26.05
C TYR A 422 -6.42 13.69 -27.04
N GLY A 423 -7.32 12.71 -26.99
CA GLY A 423 -7.27 11.50 -27.79
C GLY A 423 -6.57 10.34 -27.06
N ARG A 424 -7.19 9.16 -27.14
CA ARG A 424 -6.78 7.97 -26.36
C ARG A 424 -5.36 7.46 -26.68
N ALA A 425 -4.81 7.82 -27.83
CA ALA A 425 -3.44 7.48 -28.22
C ALA A 425 -2.38 8.46 -27.67
N ALA A 426 -2.81 9.64 -27.22
CA ALA A 426 -1.96 10.70 -26.67
C ALA A 426 -1.92 10.70 -25.13
N VAL A 427 -2.79 9.90 -24.49
CA VAL A 427 -2.87 9.77 -23.04
C VAL A 427 -2.52 8.34 -22.65
N SER A 428 -1.60 8.19 -21.72
CA SER A 428 -1.22 6.89 -21.17
C SER A 428 -0.94 7.01 -19.68
N GLN A 429 -1.02 5.90 -18.97
CA GLN A 429 -0.59 5.83 -17.58
C GLN A 429 0.90 5.50 -17.51
N ILE A 430 1.53 5.70 -16.37
CA ILE A 430 2.98 5.46 -16.23
C ILE A 430 3.20 4.08 -15.61
N ILE A 431 4.21 3.34 -16.08
CA ILE A 431 4.60 2.08 -15.46
C ILE A 431 5.31 2.32 -14.13
N THR A 432 5.16 1.38 -13.22
CA THR A 432 5.98 1.25 -12.02
C THR A 432 6.63 -0.12 -12.02
N PHE A 433 7.85 -0.17 -11.51
CA PHE A 433 8.60 -1.40 -11.38
C PHE A 433 8.57 -1.86 -9.92
N GLY A 434 8.02 -3.05 -9.69
CA GLY A 434 8.17 -3.73 -8.41
C GLY A 434 9.61 -4.25 -8.32
N THR A 435 10.41 -3.68 -7.44
CA THR A 435 11.78 -4.14 -7.19
C THR A 435 11.83 -5.13 -6.04
N MET A 436 12.83 -6.02 -6.04
CA MET A 436 13.09 -6.95 -4.94
C MET A 436 13.59 -6.20 -3.69
N ALA A 437 12.65 -5.73 -2.85
CA ALA A 437 12.96 -5.09 -1.57
C ALA A 437 13.52 -6.09 -0.54
N ALA A 438 14.29 -5.63 0.45
CA ALA A 438 15.02 -6.47 1.40
C ALA A 438 14.19 -7.62 2.04
N LYS A 439 12.94 -7.37 2.44
CA LYS A 439 12.06 -8.43 2.98
C LYS A 439 11.53 -9.39 1.91
N ALA A 440 11.19 -8.84 0.74
CA ALA A 440 10.63 -9.61 -0.36
C ALA A 440 11.69 -10.55 -0.97
N VAL A 441 12.92 -10.04 -1.16
CA VAL A 441 14.03 -10.84 -1.72
C VAL A 441 14.37 -12.03 -0.82
N ILE A 442 14.41 -11.84 0.51
CA ILE A 442 14.61 -12.94 1.49
C ILE A 442 13.54 -14.03 1.31
N ARG A 443 12.28 -13.62 1.14
CA ARG A 443 11.14 -14.53 0.96
C ARG A 443 11.19 -15.28 -0.36
N ASP A 444 11.48 -14.56 -1.45
CA ASP A 444 11.51 -15.14 -2.79
C ASP A 444 12.70 -16.10 -2.96
N VAL A 445 13.90 -15.70 -2.54
CA VAL A 445 15.12 -16.52 -2.58
C VAL A 445 14.97 -17.74 -1.66
N GLY A 446 14.52 -17.54 -0.42
CA GLY A 446 14.34 -18.64 0.53
C GLY A 446 13.35 -19.71 0.03
N ARG A 447 12.27 -19.29 -0.65
CA ARG A 447 11.33 -20.20 -1.30
C ARG A 447 11.98 -20.99 -2.43
N VAL A 448 12.79 -20.35 -3.28
CA VAL A 448 13.45 -21.00 -4.43
C VAL A 448 14.54 -21.97 -3.99
N LEU A 449 15.25 -21.66 -2.90
CA LEU A 449 16.19 -22.57 -2.24
C LEU A 449 15.48 -23.75 -1.53
N GLY A 450 14.16 -23.72 -1.39
CA GLY A 450 13.37 -24.81 -0.82
C GLY A 450 13.15 -24.74 0.70
N HIS A 451 13.49 -23.63 1.36
CA HIS A 451 13.28 -23.49 2.80
C HIS A 451 11.79 -23.34 3.15
N PRO A 452 11.34 -23.89 4.30
CA PRO A 452 9.96 -23.72 4.78
C PRO A 452 9.60 -22.25 5.03
N TYR A 453 8.35 -21.86 4.77
CA TYR A 453 7.87 -20.48 4.97
C TYR A 453 8.16 -19.94 6.37
N GLY A 454 7.99 -20.74 7.43
CA GLY A 454 8.26 -20.32 8.80
C GLY A 454 9.73 -19.98 9.08
N PHE A 455 10.67 -20.68 8.44
CA PHE A 455 12.11 -20.39 8.55
C PHE A 455 12.43 -19.03 7.93
N VAL A 456 11.93 -18.81 6.72
CA VAL A 456 12.20 -17.59 5.94
C VAL A 456 11.48 -16.37 6.55
N ASP A 457 10.24 -16.54 7.01
CA ASP A 457 9.47 -15.47 7.64
C ASP A 457 10.14 -14.97 8.94
N ARG A 458 10.74 -15.88 9.72
CA ARG A 458 11.52 -15.55 10.92
C ARG A 458 12.68 -14.62 10.61
N ILE A 459 13.43 -14.87 9.52
CA ILE A 459 14.55 -14.02 9.10
C ILE A 459 14.04 -12.70 8.54
N SER A 460 13.01 -12.72 7.68
CA SER A 460 12.44 -11.51 7.07
C SER A 460 11.88 -10.52 8.09
N LYS A 461 11.41 -11.00 9.24
CA LYS A 461 10.90 -10.18 10.35
C LYS A 461 11.99 -9.45 11.13
N LEU A 462 13.25 -9.89 11.07
CA LEU A 462 14.38 -9.20 11.68
C LEU A 462 14.72 -7.92 10.92
N VAL A 463 14.47 -7.87 9.61
CA VAL A 463 14.71 -6.67 8.82
C VAL A 463 13.77 -5.55 9.30
N PRO A 464 14.29 -4.35 9.63
CA PRO A 464 13.46 -3.23 10.03
C PRO A 464 12.48 -2.79 8.92
N GLY A 465 11.39 -2.15 9.32
CA GLY A 465 10.30 -1.75 8.42
C GLY A 465 10.46 -0.40 7.72
N ASP A 466 11.63 0.24 7.83
CA ASP A 466 11.81 1.60 7.34
C ASP A 466 11.73 1.67 5.80
N PRO A 467 11.10 2.72 5.23
CA PRO A 467 11.10 2.93 3.79
C PRO A 467 12.51 3.04 3.23
N GLY A 468 12.80 2.31 2.14
CA GLY A 468 14.13 2.30 1.53
C GLY A 468 15.20 1.56 2.33
N MET A 469 14.79 0.66 3.24
CA MET A 469 15.70 -0.26 3.93
C MET A 469 16.39 -1.18 2.92
N THR A 470 17.71 -1.31 3.06
CA THR A 470 18.54 -2.25 2.31
C THR A 470 19.13 -3.28 3.26
N LEU A 471 19.58 -4.42 2.75
CA LEU A 471 20.25 -5.45 3.54
C LEU A 471 21.49 -4.89 4.23
N ALA A 472 22.27 -4.05 3.56
CA ALA A 472 23.44 -3.39 4.16
C ALA A 472 23.05 -2.57 5.41
N LYS A 473 22.03 -1.70 5.30
CA LYS A 473 21.55 -0.90 6.44
C LYS A 473 20.92 -1.77 7.52
N ALA A 474 20.21 -2.83 7.15
CA ALA A 474 19.58 -3.73 8.11
C ALA A 474 20.64 -4.44 8.98
N PHE A 475 21.77 -4.83 8.39
CA PHE A 475 22.91 -5.40 9.12
C PHE A 475 23.57 -4.40 10.08
N ASP A 476 23.59 -3.11 9.75
CA ASP A 476 24.12 -2.06 10.63
C ASP A 476 23.17 -1.76 11.82
N VAL A 477 21.86 -1.92 11.62
CA VAL A 477 20.83 -1.50 12.60
C VAL A 477 20.38 -2.65 13.51
N GLU A 478 20.29 -3.88 13.01
CA GLU A 478 19.78 -5.05 13.76
C GLU A 478 20.90 -6.07 14.02
N PRO A 479 21.45 -6.15 15.24
CA PRO A 479 22.56 -7.06 15.59
C PRO A 479 22.25 -8.55 15.41
N ARG A 480 20.97 -8.95 15.48
CA ARG A 480 20.57 -10.35 15.30
C ARG A 480 20.75 -10.86 13.87
N LEU A 481 20.82 -9.97 12.88
CA LEU A 481 21.07 -10.35 11.49
C LEU A 481 22.51 -10.82 11.27
N PRO A 482 23.56 -10.08 11.69
CA PRO A 482 24.93 -10.58 11.73
C PRO A 482 25.07 -11.88 12.53
N GLU A 483 24.45 -11.98 13.72
CA GLU A 483 24.51 -13.21 14.53
C GLU A 483 23.91 -14.43 13.81
N ALA A 484 22.76 -14.24 13.13
CA ALA A 484 22.14 -15.31 12.36
C ALA A 484 22.95 -15.67 11.11
N TYR A 485 23.59 -14.69 10.48
CA TYR A 485 24.45 -14.87 9.31
C TYR A 485 25.74 -15.63 9.64
N ASP A 486 26.38 -15.33 10.77
CA ASP A 486 27.61 -16.01 11.20
C ASP A 486 27.34 -17.36 11.87
N GLY A 487 26.13 -17.56 12.42
CA GLY A 487 25.75 -18.74 13.18
C GLY A 487 25.16 -19.90 12.35
N ASP A 488 24.71 -19.66 11.12
CA ASP A 488 24.00 -20.64 10.28
C ASP A 488 24.41 -20.50 8.80
N GLU A 489 25.01 -21.56 8.22
CA GLU A 489 25.45 -21.57 6.82
C GLU A 489 24.27 -21.43 5.84
N GLU A 490 23.09 -21.96 6.15
CA GLU A 490 21.91 -21.80 5.29
C GLU A 490 21.46 -20.33 5.22
N VAL A 491 21.57 -19.61 6.34
CA VAL A 491 21.25 -18.18 6.40
C VAL A 491 22.29 -17.36 5.62
N LYS A 492 23.56 -17.74 5.71
CA LYS A 492 24.64 -17.09 4.99
C LYS A 492 24.43 -17.18 3.47
N ASP A 493 24.24 -18.39 2.95
CA ASP A 493 24.03 -18.63 1.52
C ASP A 493 22.78 -17.90 1.00
N LEU A 494 21.69 -17.91 1.78
CA LEU A 494 20.47 -17.17 1.47
C LEU A 494 20.74 -15.67 1.35
N ILE A 495 21.43 -15.08 2.33
CA ILE A 495 21.66 -13.63 2.38
C ILE A 495 22.64 -13.18 1.30
N ASP A 496 23.67 -13.95 0.98
CA ASP A 496 24.62 -13.62 -0.08
C ASP A 496 23.93 -13.57 -1.45
N MET A 497 23.05 -14.53 -1.75
CA MET A 497 22.21 -14.47 -2.95
C MET A 497 21.24 -13.28 -2.91
N CYS A 498 20.65 -12.98 -1.75
CA CYS A 498 19.76 -11.83 -1.60
C CYS A 498 20.48 -10.48 -1.85
N ARG A 499 21.76 -10.35 -1.50
CA ARG A 499 22.56 -9.14 -1.75
C ARG A 499 22.75 -8.87 -3.24
N ILE A 500 22.93 -9.92 -4.04
CA ILE A 500 23.08 -9.81 -5.50
C ILE A 500 21.74 -9.40 -6.15
N LEU A 501 20.63 -10.01 -5.69
CA LEU A 501 19.29 -9.79 -6.23
C LEU A 501 18.60 -8.52 -5.71
N GLU A 502 19.13 -7.89 -4.67
CA GLU A 502 18.51 -6.73 -4.03
C GLU A 502 18.31 -5.56 -5.02
N GLY A 503 17.05 -5.12 -5.12
CA GLY A 503 16.66 -4.02 -5.98
C GLY A 503 16.64 -4.33 -7.47
N CYS A 504 16.83 -5.59 -7.90
CA CYS A 504 16.52 -6.00 -9.27
C CYS A 504 15.01 -5.83 -9.54
N THR A 505 14.68 -5.53 -10.78
CA THR A 505 13.29 -5.41 -11.22
C THR A 505 12.62 -6.79 -11.29
N ARG A 506 11.51 -6.97 -10.57
CA ARG A 506 10.77 -8.24 -10.47
C ARG A 506 9.59 -8.28 -11.44
N ASN A 507 8.79 -7.22 -11.47
CA ASN A 507 7.60 -7.13 -12.31
C ASN A 507 7.25 -5.69 -12.66
N ALA A 508 6.43 -5.55 -13.70
CA ALA A 508 5.75 -4.31 -14.05
C ALA A 508 4.40 -4.22 -13.35
N GLY A 509 4.01 -2.99 -12.99
CA GLY A 509 2.68 -2.66 -12.51
C GLY A 509 2.30 -1.24 -12.94
N LYS A 510 1.04 -0.85 -12.73
CA LYS A 510 0.53 0.49 -13.04
C LYS A 510 0.89 1.47 -11.93
N HIS A 511 1.39 2.66 -12.28
CA HIS A 511 1.58 3.73 -11.29
C HIS A 511 0.23 4.09 -10.65
N ALA A 512 0.22 4.21 -9.33
CA ALA A 512 -0.99 4.50 -8.56
C ALA A 512 -1.60 5.88 -8.85
N GLY A 513 -0.97 6.71 -9.67
CA GLY A 513 -1.53 8.00 -10.08
C GLY A 513 -0.86 8.68 -11.27
N GLY A 514 0.17 8.08 -11.88
CA GLY A 514 0.96 8.78 -12.89
C GLY A 514 0.27 8.69 -14.23
N VAL A 515 -0.13 9.83 -14.79
CA VAL A 515 -0.71 9.97 -16.12
C VAL A 515 0.20 10.87 -16.94
N VAL A 516 0.38 10.54 -18.21
CA VAL A 516 1.16 11.35 -19.16
C VAL A 516 0.26 11.78 -20.30
N ILE A 517 0.40 13.04 -20.70
CA ILE A 517 -0.29 13.61 -21.87
C ILE A 517 0.78 14.08 -22.83
N SER A 518 0.83 13.49 -24.02
CA SER A 518 1.72 13.91 -25.09
C SER A 518 1.00 14.82 -26.10
N PRO A 519 1.72 15.73 -26.79
CA PRO A 519 1.14 16.52 -27.88
C PRO A 519 0.77 15.68 -29.10
N THR A 520 1.41 14.52 -29.27
CA THR A 520 1.14 13.56 -30.37
C THR A 520 0.83 12.18 -29.77
N THR A 521 1.07 11.09 -30.49
CA THR A 521 0.89 9.75 -29.94
C THR A 521 2.00 9.39 -28.96
N ILE A 522 1.67 8.68 -27.88
CA ILE A 522 2.66 8.26 -26.87
C ILE A 522 3.76 7.39 -27.49
N THR A 523 3.40 6.60 -28.50
CA THR A 523 4.31 5.75 -29.27
C THR A 523 5.37 6.51 -30.08
N ASP A 524 5.25 7.84 -30.23
CA ASP A 524 6.34 8.66 -30.79
C ASP A 524 7.51 8.80 -29.81
N PHE A 525 7.27 8.60 -28.51
CA PHE A 525 8.23 8.82 -27.43
C PHE A 525 8.63 7.53 -26.73
N ALA A 526 7.66 6.70 -26.35
CA ALA A 526 7.85 5.51 -25.53
C ALA A 526 6.97 4.34 -26.00
N ALA A 527 7.47 3.12 -25.84
CA ALA A 527 6.67 1.92 -26.06
C ALA A 527 5.62 1.75 -24.97
N LEU A 528 4.53 1.07 -25.31
CA LEU A 528 3.46 0.73 -24.38
C LEU A 528 3.64 -0.67 -23.81
N TYR A 529 3.25 -0.83 -22.55
CA TYR A 529 3.00 -2.10 -21.89
C TYR A 529 1.51 -2.17 -21.59
N CYS A 530 0.92 -3.36 -21.69
CA CYS A 530 -0.50 -3.60 -21.39
C CYS A 530 -0.60 -4.85 -20.50
N ASP A 531 -1.76 -5.05 -19.89
CA ASP A 531 -2.05 -6.30 -19.20
C ASP A 531 -2.18 -7.50 -20.18
N GLU A 532 -2.45 -8.68 -19.65
CA GLU A 532 -2.53 -9.92 -20.44
C GLU A 532 -3.63 -9.87 -21.52
N GLU A 533 -4.68 -9.06 -21.31
CA GLU A 533 -5.79 -8.88 -22.24
C GLU A 533 -5.55 -7.74 -23.25
N GLY A 534 -4.43 -7.02 -23.14
CA GLY A 534 -4.12 -5.86 -23.98
C GLY A 534 -4.82 -4.57 -23.55
N LYS A 535 -5.30 -4.50 -22.31
CA LYS A 535 -5.95 -3.33 -21.72
C LYS A 535 -4.97 -2.51 -20.87
N PHE A 536 -5.43 -1.33 -20.45
CA PHE A 536 -4.71 -0.38 -19.60
C PHE A 536 -3.28 -0.09 -20.08
N PRO A 537 -3.13 0.57 -21.25
CA PRO A 537 -1.82 0.93 -21.74
C PRO A 537 -1.08 1.83 -20.75
N VAL A 538 0.16 1.45 -20.43
CA VAL A 538 1.11 2.25 -19.65
C VAL A 538 2.40 2.46 -20.44
N THR A 539 3.10 3.57 -20.21
CA THR A 539 4.42 3.82 -20.81
C THR A 539 5.46 2.87 -20.24
N GLN A 540 6.34 2.31 -21.06
CA GLN A 540 7.45 1.47 -20.57
C GLN A 540 8.55 2.24 -19.81
N PHE A 541 8.55 3.57 -19.90
CA PHE A 541 9.40 4.42 -19.05
C PHE A 541 8.71 4.73 -17.73
N ASP A 542 9.46 4.66 -16.63
CA ASP A 542 8.95 4.99 -15.30
C ASP A 542 8.81 6.51 -15.09
N LYS A 543 8.41 6.91 -13.87
CA LYS A 543 8.20 8.31 -13.48
C LYS A 543 9.36 9.24 -13.86
N ASN A 544 10.61 8.84 -13.64
CA ASN A 544 11.75 9.73 -13.86
C ASN A 544 12.20 9.68 -15.32
N ASP A 545 12.11 8.49 -15.92
CA ASP A 545 12.56 8.26 -17.29
C ASP A 545 11.61 8.94 -18.30
N VAL A 546 10.30 8.98 -18.03
CA VAL A 546 9.31 9.65 -18.89
C VAL A 546 9.44 11.18 -18.86
N GLU A 547 9.74 11.76 -17.69
CA GLU A 547 10.01 13.20 -17.53
C GLU A 547 11.31 13.58 -18.23
N THR A 548 12.34 12.74 -18.10
CA THR A 548 13.63 12.93 -18.79
C THR A 548 13.48 12.81 -20.31
N ALA A 549 12.56 11.98 -20.78
CA ALA A 549 12.19 11.90 -22.20
C ALA A 549 11.39 13.13 -22.70
N GLY A 550 11.02 14.05 -21.80
CA GLY A 550 10.41 15.32 -22.17
C GLY A 550 8.89 15.37 -22.10
N LEU A 551 8.24 14.28 -21.67
CA LEU A 551 6.79 14.25 -21.56
C LEU A 551 6.30 14.82 -20.23
N VAL A 552 5.17 15.48 -20.30
CA VAL A 552 4.53 16.10 -19.14
C VAL A 552 3.70 15.09 -18.38
N LYS A 553 4.03 14.95 -17.10
CA LYS A 553 3.37 14.07 -16.16
C LYS A 553 2.37 14.84 -15.30
N PHE A 554 1.27 14.18 -14.99
CA PHE A 554 0.29 14.57 -13.99
C PHE A 554 0.13 13.44 -12.98
N ASP A 555 0.09 13.78 -11.70
CA ASP A 555 -0.18 12.81 -10.62
C ASP A 555 -1.64 12.91 -10.18
N PHE A 556 -2.46 11.97 -10.63
CA PHE A 556 -3.85 11.75 -10.22
C PHE A 556 -3.87 10.74 -9.09
N LEU A 557 -3.64 11.24 -7.88
CA LEU A 557 -3.50 10.42 -6.69
C LEU A 557 -4.87 10.04 -6.13
N GLY A 558 -5.09 8.77 -5.83
CA GLY A 558 -6.30 8.34 -5.11
C GLY A 558 -6.15 8.61 -3.62
N LEU A 559 -6.83 9.63 -3.09
CA LEU A 559 -6.88 9.91 -1.66
C LEU A 559 -8.18 9.35 -1.06
N ARG A 560 -8.05 8.28 -0.30
CA ARG A 560 -9.17 7.61 0.36
C ARG A 560 -9.97 8.53 1.28
N THR A 561 -9.34 9.52 1.90
CA THR A 561 -10.03 10.50 2.76
C THR A 561 -11.09 11.29 2.01
N LEU A 562 -10.86 11.61 0.73
CA LEU A 562 -11.87 12.29 -0.10
C LEU A 562 -13.05 11.37 -0.37
N THR A 563 -12.80 10.08 -0.59
CA THR A 563 -13.87 9.06 -0.69
C THR A 563 -14.68 8.99 0.62
N ILE A 564 -14.01 9.00 1.78
CA ILE A 564 -14.69 9.03 3.10
C ILE A 564 -15.57 10.26 3.24
N LEU A 565 -15.03 11.44 2.93
CA LEU A 565 -15.78 12.70 3.00
C LEU A 565 -16.98 12.68 2.07
N GLN A 566 -16.84 12.20 0.83
CA GLN A 566 -17.94 12.10 -0.11
C GLN A 566 -19.03 11.15 0.40
N TRP A 567 -18.70 9.94 0.85
CA TRP A 567 -19.71 9.02 1.39
C TRP A 567 -20.39 9.59 2.64
N ALA A 568 -19.65 10.29 3.50
CA ALA A 568 -20.22 10.96 4.67
C ALA A 568 -21.18 12.09 4.24
N LEU A 569 -20.82 12.89 3.24
CA LEU A 569 -21.67 13.93 2.67
C LEU A 569 -22.90 13.35 1.97
N ASP A 570 -22.78 12.27 1.21
CA ASP A 570 -23.90 11.60 0.54
C ASP A 570 -24.93 11.13 1.56
N MET A 571 -24.49 10.42 2.61
CA MET A 571 -25.36 9.97 3.70
C MET A 571 -26.00 11.13 4.47
N THR A 572 -25.23 12.19 4.73
CA THR A 572 -25.70 13.38 5.44
C THR A 572 -26.72 14.14 4.60
N ASN A 573 -26.45 14.37 3.32
CA ASN A 573 -27.33 15.10 2.41
C ASN A 573 -28.61 14.32 2.11
N GLU A 574 -28.56 12.98 2.03
CA GLU A 574 -29.77 12.15 1.93
C GLU A 574 -30.67 12.31 3.17
N ARG A 575 -30.07 12.42 4.36
CA ARG A 575 -30.80 12.70 5.59
C ARG A 575 -31.36 14.13 5.61
N LEU A 576 -30.56 15.13 5.25
CA LEU A 576 -30.98 16.54 5.24
C LEU A 576 -32.10 16.80 4.22
N ALA A 577 -32.02 16.18 3.03
CA ALA A 577 -33.08 16.25 2.03
C ALA A 577 -34.42 15.69 2.57
N ARG A 578 -34.37 14.59 3.33
CA ARG A 578 -35.57 14.05 4.02
C ARG A 578 -36.09 14.97 5.12
N GLU A 579 -35.21 15.70 5.80
CA GLU A 579 -35.55 16.70 6.82
C GLU A 579 -35.95 18.06 6.23
N GLY A 580 -35.85 18.25 4.90
CA GLY A 580 -36.13 19.51 4.21
C GLY A 580 -35.10 20.62 4.48
N LYS A 581 -33.84 20.26 4.76
CA LYS A 581 -32.72 21.17 5.00
C LYS A 581 -31.80 21.27 3.77
N GLU A 582 -31.09 22.39 3.67
CA GLU A 582 -30.07 22.60 2.63
C GLU A 582 -28.92 21.58 2.75
N PRO A 583 -28.33 21.15 1.63
CA PRO A 583 -27.19 20.25 1.62
C PRO A 583 -25.95 20.92 2.23
N VAL A 584 -25.06 20.11 2.80
CA VAL A 584 -23.79 20.59 3.32
C VAL A 584 -22.79 20.76 2.18
N ASP A 585 -22.24 21.97 2.04
CA ASP A 585 -21.03 22.22 1.25
C ASP A 585 -19.80 22.25 2.15
N ILE A 586 -18.93 21.26 1.98
CA ILE A 586 -17.72 21.08 2.80
C ILE A 586 -16.66 22.16 2.54
N ASN A 587 -16.70 22.83 1.38
CA ASN A 587 -15.74 23.87 1.01
C ASN A 587 -16.12 25.25 1.58
N ALA A 588 -17.36 25.38 2.07
CA ALA A 588 -17.88 26.62 2.65
C ALA A 588 -17.90 26.60 4.19
N ILE A 589 -17.28 25.61 4.83
CA ILE A 589 -17.27 25.51 6.30
C ILE A 589 -16.40 26.63 6.93
N PRO A 590 -16.82 27.21 8.07
CA PRO A 590 -16.02 28.22 8.75
C PRO A 590 -14.78 27.57 9.38
N LEU A 591 -13.60 28.17 9.22
CA LEU A 591 -12.34 27.66 9.77
C LEU A 591 -12.17 27.86 11.29
N ASN A 592 -13.11 28.57 11.93
CA ASN A 592 -13.08 28.93 13.35
C ASN A 592 -14.21 28.28 14.19
N ASP A 593 -14.77 27.15 13.73
CA ASP A 593 -15.81 26.44 14.47
C ASP A 593 -15.33 25.96 15.86
N ARG A 594 -15.93 26.51 16.91
CA ARG A 594 -15.56 26.23 18.30
C ARG A 594 -15.76 24.77 18.69
N LYS A 595 -16.83 24.12 18.22
CA LYS A 595 -17.13 22.73 18.60
C LYS A 595 -16.06 21.77 18.07
N SER A 596 -15.61 21.97 16.83
CA SER A 596 -14.50 21.18 16.28
C SER A 596 -13.20 21.39 17.07
N ILE A 597 -12.88 22.64 17.44
CA ILE A 597 -11.70 22.93 18.26
C ILE A 597 -11.81 22.26 19.64
N GLU A 598 -12.97 22.29 20.28
CA GLU A 598 -13.21 21.62 21.57
C GLU A 598 -13.01 20.09 21.48
N LEU A 599 -13.39 19.46 20.37
CA LEU A 599 -13.13 18.03 20.14
C LEU A 599 -11.64 17.75 19.94
N LEU A 600 -10.95 18.62 19.19
CA LEU A 600 -9.50 18.55 19.02
C LEU A 600 -8.74 18.73 20.34
N LEU A 601 -9.14 19.68 21.19
CA LEU A 601 -8.56 19.92 22.51
C LEU A 601 -8.72 18.72 23.47
N ARG A 602 -9.78 17.91 23.30
CA ARG A 602 -9.96 16.64 24.02
C ARG A 602 -9.09 15.49 23.47
N ALA A 603 -8.38 15.73 22.36
CA ALA A 603 -7.57 14.74 21.65
C ALA A 603 -8.35 13.50 21.19
N GLU A 604 -9.64 13.69 20.88
CA GLU A 604 -10.56 12.67 20.33
C GLU A 604 -10.37 12.52 18.80
N THR A 605 -9.11 12.44 18.34
CA THR A 605 -8.76 12.49 16.91
C THR A 605 -8.63 11.12 16.23
N THR A 606 -9.17 10.04 16.81
CA THR A 606 -9.30 8.77 16.09
C THR A 606 -10.12 9.01 14.81
N ALA A 607 -9.72 8.43 13.68
CA ALA A 607 -10.32 8.63 12.36
C ALA A 607 -10.22 10.06 11.77
N VAL A 608 -9.55 11.01 12.45
CA VAL A 608 -9.28 12.35 11.90
C VAL A 608 -7.99 12.28 11.10
N PHE A 609 -8.06 12.63 9.82
CA PHE A 609 -6.96 12.44 8.87
C PHE A 609 -5.63 13.02 9.37
N GLN A 610 -4.53 12.26 9.23
CA GLN A 610 -3.17 12.54 9.73
C GLN A 610 -3.01 12.68 11.25
N LEU A 611 -4.09 12.85 12.03
CA LEU A 611 -4.04 13.15 13.46
C LEU A 611 -4.35 11.95 14.37
N GLU A 612 -4.31 10.73 13.84
CA GLU A 612 -4.82 9.53 14.51
C GLU A 612 -3.82 8.89 15.49
N SER A 613 -2.52 9.06 15.24
CA SER A 613 -1.48 8.31 15.96
C SER A 613 -1.43 8.69 17.45
N ARG A 614 -1.05 7.71 18.30
CA ARG A 614 -0.93 7.95 19.75
C ARG A 614 0.01 9.11 20.07
N GLY A 615 1.18 9.15 19.43
CA GLY A 615 2.14 10.24 19.65
C GLY A 615 1.58 11.60 19.23
N MET A 616 0.78 11.66 18.16
CA MET A 616 0.13 12.89 17.73
C MET A 616 -0.95 13.33 18.73
N LYS A 617 -1.77 12.39 19.23
CA LYS A 617 -2.73 12.68 20.30
C LYS A 617 -2.07 13.24 21.55
N ASP A 618 -0.93 12.66 21.95
CA ASP A 618 -0.15 13.14 23.08
C ASP A 618 0.38 14.56 22.82
N LEU A 619 0.83 14.84 21.59
CA LEU A 619 1.23 16.19 21.18
C LEU A 619 0.06 17.19 21.24
N ILE A 620 -1.12 16.83 20.72
CA ILE A 620 -2.32 17.66 20.75
C ILE A 620 -2.71 18.03 22.19
N ARG A 621 -2.67 17.07 23.13
CA ARG A 621 -2.98 17.35 24.55
C ARG A 621 -2.02 18.35 25.19
N ARG A 622 -0.75 18.33 24.79
CA ARG A 622 0.29 19.23 25.31
C ARG A 622 0.23 20.61 24.64
N LEU A 623 0.06 20.63 23.32
CA LEU A 623 0.01 21.84 22.52
C LEU A 623 -1.28 22.64 22.78
N LYS A 624 -2.42 21.96 22.90
CA LYS A 624 -3.75 22.56 22.97
C LYS A 624 -3.99 23.51 21.78
N PRO A 625 -4.10 22.97 20.55
CA PRO A 625 -4.35 23.78 19.36
C PRO A 625 -5.72 24.48 19.45
N ASP A 626 -5.77 25.78 19.20
CA ASP A 626 -6.99 26.60 19.31
C ASP A 626 -7.31 27.43 18.06
N CYS A 627 -6.45 27.39 17.03
CA CYS A 627 -6.70 27.95 15.71
C CYS A 627 -6.31 26.99 14.58
N PHE A 628 -6.62 27.36 13.33
CA PHE A 628 -6.29 26.57 12.15
C PHE A 628 -4.77 26.52 11.90
N GLU A 629 -4.04 27.60 12.16
CA GLU A 629 -2.59 27.69 12.01
C GLU A 629 -1.84 26.66 12.89
N ASP A 630 -2.36 26.37 14.09
CA ASP A 630 -1.82 25.32 14.93
C ASP A 630 -2.02 23.92 14.30
N MET A 631 -3.11 23.70 13.55
CA MET A 631 -3.30 22.45 12.82
C MET A 631 -2.28 22.30 11.69
N ILE A 632 -1.99 23.40 10.98
CA ILE A 632 -0.93 23.45 9.97
C ILE A 632 0.43 23.10 10.63
N ALA A 633 0.70 23.65 11.82
CA ALA A 633 1.92 23.41 12.56
C ALA A 633 2.02 21.98 13.10
N LEU A 634 0.93 21.38 13.59
CA LEU A 634 0.89 20.00 14.10
C LEU A 634 1.42 18.99 13.07
N VAL A 635 0.97 19.11 11.82
CA VAL A 635 1.39 18.24 10.71
C VAL A 635 2.88 18.41 10.39
N ALA A 636 3.42 19.62 10.53
CA ALA A 636 4.84 19.91 10.35
C ALA A 636 5.71 19.40 11.53
N LEU A 637 5.22 19.56 12.77
CA LEU A 637 5.96 19.28 14.00
C LEU A 637 6.04 17.78 14.34
N PHE A 638 5.06 16.96 13.97
CA PHE A 638 5.03 15.55 14.36
C PHE A 638 5.93 14.67 13.48
N ARG A 639 7.25 14.89 13.59
CA ARG A 639 8.29 14.19 12.82
C ARG A 639 9.51 13.91 13.70
N PRO A 640 10.27 12.83 13.43
CA PRO A 640 11.42 12.45 14.26
C PRO A 640 12.42 13.58 14.51
N GLY A 641 12.72 14.40 13.49
CA GLY A 641 13.66 15.53 13.61
C GLY A 641 13.19 16.60 14.61
N PRO A 642 12.06 17.30 14.36
CA PRO A 642 11.46 18.26 15.29
C PRO A 642 11.24 17.73 16.72
N LEU A 643 10.80 16.47 16.87
CA LEU A 643 10.57 15.85 18.19
C LEU A 643 11.86 15.65 18.97
N GLN A 644 12.98 15.33 18.30
CA GLN A 644 14.27 15.10 18.94
C GLN A 644 15.06 16.37 19.21
N SER A 645 14.78 17.47 18.49
CA SER A 645 15.50 18.73 18.62
C SER A 645 15.04 19.61 19.78
N GLY A 646 13.96 19.24 20.48
CA GLY A 646 13.31 20.07 21.51
C GLY A 646 12.48 21.22 20.94
N MET A 647 12.42 21.39 19.61
CA MET A 647 11.70 22.48 18.96
C MET A 647 10.20 22.46 19.27
N VAL A 648 9.62 21.26 19.37
CA VAL A 648 8.21 21.07 19.73
C VAL A 648 7.93 21.58 21.15
N ASP A 649 8.86 21.35 22.09
CA ASP A 649 8.70 21.78 23.48
C ASP A 649 8.75 23.31 23.58
N ASN A 650 9.72 23.94 22.91
CA ASN A 650 9.82 25.40 22.83
C ASN A 650 8.57 26.02 22.19
N PHE A 651 8.03 25.42 21.12
CA PHE A 651 6.80 25.90 20.48
C PHE A 651 5.63 25.90 21.47
N ILE A 652 5.46 24.81 22.22
CA ILE A 652 4.42 24.67 23.24
C ILE A 652 4.65 25.68 24.38
N ASP A 653 5.88 25.80 24.88
CA ASP A 653 6.19 26.65 26.03
C ASP A 653 6.03 28.15 25.70
N ARG A 654 6.43 28.58 24.51
CA ARG A 654 6.21 29.95 24.02
C ARG A 654 4.73 30.25 23.80
N LYS A 655 3.97 29.32 23.20
CA LYS A 655 2.52 29.46 23.04
C LYS A 655 1.80 29.66 24.38
N HIS A 656 2.16 28.86 25.40
CA HIS A 656 1.54 28.94 26.73
C HIS A 656 2.14 30.05 27.63
N GLY A 657 3.06 30.87 27.12
CA GLY A 657 3.71 31.94 27.89
C GLY A 657 4.62 31.45 29.03
N ARG A 658 5.10 30.20 28.95
CA ARG A 658 6.07 29.63 29.91
C ARG A 658 7.51 30.02 29.58
N GLU A 659 7.78 30.33 28.32
CA GLU A 659 9.03 30.87 27.80
C GLU A 659 8.76 32.26 27.19
N GLU A 660 9.74 33.17 27.27
CA GLU A 660 9.65 34.50 26.66
C GLU A 660 9.62 34.38 25.12
N LEU A 661 8.75 35.14 24.47
CA LEU A 661 8.68 35.18 23.00
C LEU A 661 9.94 35.88 22.47
N SER A 662 10.63 35.24 21.53
CA SER A 662 11.82 35.79 20.88
C SER A 662 11.84 35.41 19.40
N TYR A 663 12.37 36.30 18.56
CA TYR A 663 12.23 36.20 17.11
C TYR A 663 13.58 36.14 16.38
N PRO A 664 14.25 34.97 16.30
CA PRO A 664 13.88 33.65 16.84
C PRO A 664 14.49 33.27 18.20
N ASP A 665 15.52 34.01 18.65
CA ASP A 665 16.32 33.72 19.85
C ASP A 665 16.43 34.96 20.75
N VAL A 666 16.59 34.76 22.07
CA VAL A 666 16.64 35.84 23.06
C VAL A 666 17.75 36.85 22.76
N GLN A 667 18.91 36.36 22.31
CA GLN A 667 20.08 37.21 22.00
C GLN A 667 20.11 37.63 20.53
N TRP A 668 19.66 36.75 19.63
CA TRP A 668 19.79 36.92 18.19
C TRP A 668 18.41 37.11 17.54
N GLN A 669 17.78 38.24 17.84
CA GLN A 669 16.46 38.62 17.30
C GLN A 669 16.48 40.00 16.66
N HIS A 670 15.52 40.23 15.76
CA HIS A 670 15.35 41.50 15.07
C HIS A 670 13.87 41.77 14.80
N ASP A 671 13.42 43.01 14.99
CA ASP A 671 12.00 43.41 14.91
C ASP A 671 11.40 43.13 13.52
N SER A 672 12.21 43.17 12.46
CA SER A 672 11.75 42.86 11.10
C SER A 672 11.33 41.39 10.90
N LEU A 673 11.69 40.49 11.83
CA LEU A 673 11.31 39.08 11.77
C LEU A 673 9.97 38.78 12.44
N ILE A 674 9.40 39.74 13.18
CA ILE A 674 8.14 39.56 13.91
C ILE A 674 7.01 39.14 12.95
N PRO A 675 6.73 39.85 11.83
CA PRO A 675 5.60 39.48 10.96
C PRO A 675 5.73 38.07 10.36
N ILE A 676 6.95 37.59 10.16
CA ILE A 676 7.22 36.29 9.53
C ILE A 676 7.06 35.13 10.53
N LEU A 677 7.48 35.36 11.78
CA LEU A 677 7.59 34.33 12.81
C LEU A 677 6.49 34.42 13.87
N GLU A 678 5.64 35.44 13.84
CA GLU A 678 4.47 35.58 14.71
C GLU A 678 3.53 34.36 14.64
N PRO A 679 3.14 33.84 13.45
CA PRO A 679 2.27 32.66 13.36
C PRO A 679 2.86 31.38 13.98
N THR A 680 4.17 31.36 14.26
CA THR A 680 4.88 30.22 14.84
C THR A 680 5.56 30.57 16.16
N TYR A 681 5.13 31.65 16.83
CA TYR A 681 5.62 32.06 18.14
C TYR A 681 7.16 32.23 18.19
N GLY A 682 7.76 32.75 17.12
CA GLY A 682 9.20 32.97 17.01
C GLY A 682 10.01 31.75 16.56
N ILE A 683 9.39 30.60 16.29
CA ILE A 683 10.09 29.38 15.86
C ILE A 683 10.14 29.28 14.33
N ILE A 684 11.32 29.01 13.77
CA ILE A 684 11.48 28.78 12.33
C ILE A 684 11.02 27.36 12.00
N LEU A 685 9.80 27.21 11.47
CA LEU A 685 9.18 25.91 11.18
C LEU A 685 9.08 25.63 9.69
N TYR A 686 8.82 26.66 8.87
CA TYR A 686 8.50 26.50 7.46
C TYR A 686 9.62 26.92 6.51
N GLN A 687 9.66 26.31 5.32
CA GLN A 687 10.56 26.69 4.24
C GLN A 687 10.24 28.10 3.72
N GLU A 688 8.96 28.44 3.66
CA GLU A 688 8.46 29.76 3.27
C GLU A 688 8.96 30.85 4.23
N GLN A 689 9.00 30.57 5.55
CA GLN A 689 9.59 31.49 6.52
C GLN A 689 11.09 31.70 6.29
N VAL A 690 11.84 30.65 5.96
CA VAL A 690 13.27 30.78 5.58
C VAL A 690 13.44 31.70 4.38
N MET A 691 12.55 31.60 3.39
CA MET A 691 12.58 32.45 2.20
C MET A 691 12.25 33.91 2.54
N GLN A 692 11.21 34.15 3.35
CA GLN A 692 10.84 35.49 3.80
C GLN A 692 11.91 36.13 4.69
N ILE A 693 12.58 35.37 5.55
CA ILE A 693 13.72 35.86 6.36
C ILE A 693 14.83 36.37 5.43
N ALA A 694 15.18 35.62 4.37
CA ALA A 694 16.20 36.05 3.42
C ALA A 694 15.78 37.30 2.63
N GLN A 695 14.51 37.40 2.24
CA GLN A 695 13.97 38.57 1.55
C GLN A 695 14.02 39.82 2.44
N VAL A 696 13.48 39.75 3.65
CA VAL A 696 13.33 40.92 4.53
C VAL A 696 14.66 41.31 5.18
N LEU A 697 15.46 40.35 5.62
CA LEU A 697 16.71 40.63 6.34
C LEU A 697 17.85 40.96 5.36
N ALA A 698 18.02 40.17 4.30
CA ALA A 698 19.15 40.29 3.38
C ALA A 698 18.80 40.85 1.98
N GLY A 699 17.54 41.26 1.75
CA GLY A 699 17.14 41.89 0.48
C GLY A 699 17.12 40.94 -0.71
N TYR A 700 17.03 39.63 -0.48
CA TYR A 700 16.94 38.65 -1.55
C TYR A 700 15.66 38.83 -2.37
N THR A 701 15.71 38.53 -3.66
CA THR A 701 14.50 38.21 -4.42
C THR A 701 13.90 36.91 -3.87
N LEU A 702 12.58 36.74 -3.98
CA LEU A 702 11.92 35.50 -3.56
C LEU A 702 12.44 34.27 -4.34
N GLY A 703 12.81 34.46 -5.61
CA GLY A 703 13.47 33.44 -6.43
C GLY A 703 14.87 33.08 -5.92
N GLY A 704 15.70 34.06 -5.57
CA GLY A 704 16.99 33.85 -4.94
C GLY A 704 16.88 33.18 -3.56
N ALA A 705 15.83 33.49 -2.82
CA ALA A 705 15.56 32.89 -1.52
C ALA A 705 15.19 31.39 -1.62
N ASP A 706 14.44 30.96 -2.65
CA ASP A 706 14.21 29.53 -2.92
C ASP A 706 15.54 28.81 -3.23
N MET A 707 16.45 29.46 -3.96
CA MET A 707 17.78 28.93 -4.27
C MET A 707 18.63 28.76 -3.01
N LEU A 708 18.62 29.73 -2.08
CA LEU A 708 19.24 29.61 -0.76
C LEU A 708 18.73 28.38 -0.01
N ARG A 709 17.40 28.20 0.06
CA ARG A 709 16.80 27.03 0.72
C ARG A 709 17.24 25.71 0.07
N ARG A 710 17.41 25.65 -1.27
CA ARG A 710 17.95 24.44 -1.95
C ARG A 710 19.38 24.16 -1.54
N ALA A 711 20.21 25.20 -1.47
CA ALA A 711 21.61 25.07 -1.06
C ALA A 711 21.71 24.50 0.36
N MET A 712 20.89 24.99 1.29
CA MET A 712 20.78 24.47 2.65
C MET A 712 20.35 23.00 2.68
N GLY A 713 19.37 22.61 1.86
CA GLY A 713 18.92 21.22 1.78
C GLY A 713 19.98 20.25 1.22
N LYS A 714 20.76 20.68 0.22
CA LYS A 714 21.83 19.86 -0.40
C LYS A 714 23.12 19.81 0.42
N LYS A 715 23.32 20.74 1.35
CA LYS A 715 24.51 20.83 2.23
C LYS A 715 25.84 20.82 1.46
N LYS A 716 25.89 21.44 0.29
CA LYS A 716 27.14 21.57 -0.48
C LYS A 716 28.02 22.67 0.13
N PRO A 717 29.24 22.36 0.61
CA PRO A 717 30.07 23.34 1.32
C PRO A 717 30.37 24.61 0.51
N GLU A 718 30.69 24.46 -0.77
CA GLU A 718 31.05 25.57 -1.66
C GLU A 718 29.87 26.52 -1.93
N GLU A 719 28.68 25.98 -2.21
CA GLU A 719 27.46 26.77 -2.44
C GLU A 719 27.04 27.52 -1.16
N MET A 720 27.13 26.86 -0.01
CA MET A 720 26.79 27.47 1.28
C MET A 720 27.71 28.64 1.63
N ALA A 721 29.00 28.53 1.34
CA ALA A 721 29.95 29.63 1.56
C ALA A 721 29.59 30.87 0.72
N LYS A 722 29.22 30.67 -0.56
CA LYS A 722 28.80 31.77 -1.44
C LYS A 722 27.53 32.45 -0.93
N GLN A 723 26.53 31.67 -0.54
CA GLN A 723 25.26 32.18 -0.03
C GLN A 723 25.42 32.92 1.31
N ARG A 724 26.32 32.45 2.19
CA ARG A 724 26.67 33.12 3.44
C ARG A 724 27.18 34.55 3.19
N SER A 725 28.13 34.74 2.28
CA SER A 725 28.66 36.07 1.94
C SER A 725 27.58 37.00 1.37
N THR A 726 26.74 36.50 0.45
CA THR A 726 25.66 37.30 -0.12
C THR A 726 24.61 37.69 0.92
N PHE A 727 24.32 36.82 1.91
CA PHE A 727 23.42 37.13 3.01
C PHE A 727 23.97 38.22 3.93
N GLU A 728 25.26 38.16 4.27
CA GLU A 728 25.93 39.16 5.11
C GLU A 728 25.95 40.55 4.44
N GLU A 729 26.36 40.62 3.18
CA GLU A 729 26.40 41.88 2.42
C GLU A 729 25.00 42.50 2.29
N GLY A 730 23.99 41.68 2.01
CA GLY A 730 22.59 42.11 1.94
C GLY A 730 22.03 42.60 3.27
N ALA A 731 22.36 41.92 4.37
CA ALA A 731 21.93 42.31 5.71
C ALA A 731 22.53 43.67 6.13
N ILE A 732 23.83 43.86 5.86
CA ILE A 732 24.51 45.14 6.12
C ILE A 732 23.90 46.26 5.28
N ALA A 733 23.56 45.99 4.01
CA ALA A 733 22.90 46.96 3.13
C ALA A 733 21.51 47.38 3.65
N ASN A 734 20.80 46.49 4.32
CA ASN A 734 19.50 46.76 4.96
C ASN A 734 19.61 47.34 6.38
N GLY A 735 20.82 47.64 6.86
CA GLY A 735 21.05 48.25 8.16
C GLY A 735 21.01 47.27 9.35
N VAL A 736 21.13 45.97 9.10
CA VAL A 736 21.24 44.94 10.14
C VAL A 736 22.71 44.71 10.47
N ASP A 737 23.03 44.51 11.76
CA ASP A 737 24.39 44.18 12.19
C ASP A 737 24.86 42.85 11.58
N GLY A 738 26.08 42.84 11.03
CA GLY A 738 26.63 41.68 10.32
C GLY A 738 26.83 40.46 11.23
N GLU A 739 27.22 40.66 12.49
CA GLU A 739 27.38 39.56 13.44
C GLU A 739 26.02 38.95 13.80
N LEU A 740 25.02 39.80 14.08
CA LEU A 740 23.64 39.37 14.30
C LEU A 740 23.08 38.60 13.09
N ALA A 741 23.26 39.12 11.87
CA ALA A 741 22.80 38.49 10.65
C ALA A 741 23.39 37.10 10.44
N MET A 742 24.70 36.94 10.70
CA MET A 742 25.36 35.64 10.56
C MET A 742 24.93 34.63 11.62
N LYS A 743 24.64 35.07 12.85
CA LYS A 743 24.05 34.20 13.88
C LYS A 743 22.64 33.76 13.52
N ILE A 744 21.82 34.66 12.98
CA ILE A 744 20.49 34.31 12.46
C ILE A 744 20.63 33.32 11.29
N PHE A 745 21.60 33.52 10.40
CA PHE A 745 21.87 32.57 9.31
C PHE A 745 22.23 31.17 9.83
N ASP A 746 23.11 31.07 10.83
CA ASP A 746 23.48 29.77 11.42
C ASP A 746 22.25 29.06 12.06
N LEU A 747 21.34 29.82 12.68
CA LEU A 747 20.07 29.28 13.18
C LEU A 747 19.18 28.81 12.02
N VAL A 748 19.00 29.63 10.99
CA VAL A 748 18.22 29.28 9.79
C VAL A 748 18.78 28.01 9.14
N GLU A 749 20.09 27.87 8.98
CA GLU A 749 20.72 26.67 8.42
C GLU A 749 20.42 25.42 9.27
N LYS A 750 20.52 25.54 10.60
CA LYS A 750 20.19 24.45 11.54
C LYS A 750 18.72 24.02 11.40
N PHE A 751 17.80 24.97 11.27
CA PHE A 751 16.36 24.69 11.16
C PHE A 751 15.94 24.30 9.74
N ALA A 752 16.62 24.76 8.70
CA ALA A 752 16.34 24.41 7.30
C ALA A 752 16.48 22.90 7.03
N GLY A 753 17.30 22.19 7.82
CA GLY A 753 17.36 20.72 7.79
C GLY A 753 16.05 20.03 8.19
N TYR A 754 15.16 20.72 8.91
CA TYR A 754 13.87 20.23 9.39
C TYR A 754 12.67 21.03 8.85
N GLY A 755 12.93 22.13 8.14
CA GLY A 755 11.89 23.05 7.65
C GLY A 755 10.91 22.36 6.71
N PHE A 756 9.61 22.56 6.98
CA PHE A 756 8.55 21.93 6.21
C PHE A 756 7.88 22.89 5.21
N ASN A 757 7.29 22.36 4.14
CA ASN A 757 6.59 23.20 3.16
C ASN A 757 5.20 23.57 3.72
N LYS A 758 4.98 24.86 4.01
CA LYS A 758 3.74 25.39 4.59
C LYS A 758 2.56 25.11 3.66
N SER A 759 2.74 25.33 2.35
CA SER A 759 1.69 25.13 1.33
C SER A 759 1.11 23.71 1.35
N HIS A 760 1.97 22.69 1.37
CA HIS A 760 1.56 21.29 1.49
C HIS A 760 0.93 20.99 2.85
N SER A 761 1.49 21.52 3.94
CA SER A 761 0.96 21.33 5.30
C SER A 761 -0.45 21.91 5.44
N ALA A 762 -0.68 23.11 4.88
CA ALA A 762 -1.94 23.84 4.97
C ALA A 762 -3.05 23.12 4.22
N ALA A 763 -2.77 22.65 2.99
CA ALA A 763 -3.77 21.92 2.21
C ALA A 763 -4.19 20.60 2.88
N TYR A 764 -3.24 19.86 3.47
CA TYR A 764 -3.56 18.62 4.21
C TYR A 764 -4.24 18.91 5.55
N ALA A 765 -3.87 19.99 6.24
CA ALA A 765 -4.55 20.44 7.45
C ALA A 765 -6.01 20.83 7.19
N LEU A 766 -6.33 21.37 6.01
CA LEU A 766 -7.71 21.63 5.60
C LEU A 766 -8.52 20.33 5.52
N VAL A 767 -7.97 19.28 4.91
CA VAL A 767 -8.63 17.96 4.88
C VAL A 767 -8.80 17.39 6.30
N SER A 768 -7.79 17.53 7.16
CA SER A 768 -7.91 17.16 8.58
C SER A 768 -9.03 17.95 9.27
N TYR A 769 -9.14 19.25 9.02
CA TYR A 769 -10.21 20.09 9.56
C TYR A 769 -11.60 19.68 9.06
N GLN A 770 -11.74 19.39 7.77
CA GLN A 770 -12.98 18.88 7.19
C GLN A 770 -13.41 17.55 7.82
N THR A 771 -12.48 16.61 8.03
CA THR A 771 -12.79 15.35 8.73
C THR A 771 -13.17 15.57 10.20
N LEU A 772 -12.49 16.51 10.88
CA LEU A 772 -12.81 16.90 12.25
C LEU A 772 -14.21 17.53 12.35
N TRP A 773 -14.56 18.41 11.42
CA TRP A 773 -15.86 19.05 11.33
C TRP A 773 -16.98 18.04 11.08
N MET A 774 -16.80 17.13 10.13
CA MET A 774 -17.76 16.05 9.88
C MET A 774 -17.93 15.15 11.11
N LYS A 775 -16.84 14.79 11.79
CA LYS A 775 -16.90 14.01 13.04
C LYS A 775 -17.66 14.74 14.16
N THR A 776 -17.55 16.07 14.24
CA THR A 776 -18.21 16.87 15.28
C THR A 776 -19.71 17.04 15.03
N HIS A 777 -20.10 17.38 13.80
CA HIS A 777 -21.49 17.75 13.48
C HIS A 777 -22.33 16.56 12.99
N TYR A 778 -21.72 15.58 12.31
CA TYR A 778 -22.36 14.39 11.75
C TYR A 778 -21.58 13.10 12.09
N PRO A 779 -21.43 12.77 13.39
CA PRO A 779 -20.55 11.69 13.85
C PRO A 779 -20.97 10.30 13.34
N ALA A 780 -22.27 10.01 13.23
CA ALA A 780 -22.76 8.68 12.84
C ALA A 780 -22.43 8.40 11.36
N GLU A 781 -22.76 9.35 10.48
CA GLU A 781 -22.52 9.28 9.05
C GLU A 781 -21.01 9.28 8.74
N PHE A 782 -20.23 10.13 9.42
CA PHE A 782 -18.78 10.14 9.29
C PHE A 782 -18.15 8.81 9.72
N MET A 783 -18.53 8.26 10.88
CA MET A 783 -17.97 6.99 11.34
C MET A 783 -18.36 5.81 10.44
N ALA A 784 -19.60 5.77 9.94
CA ALA A 784 -20.01 4.76 8.95
C ALA A 784 -19.16 4.85 7.67
N ALA A 785 -18.86 6.06 7.19
CA ALA A 785 -18.00 6.25 6.02
C ALA A 785 -16.55 5.79 6.27
N VAL A 786 -15.97 6.12 7.42
CA VAL A 786 -14.61 5.69 7.80
C VAL A 786 -14.53 4.18 7.93
N MET A 787 -15.50 3.55 8.61
CA MET A 787 -15.56 2.10 8.74
C MET A 787 -15.71 1.42 7.37
N SER A 788 -16.48 2.00 6.46
CA SER A 788 -16.60 1.50 5.09
C SER A 788 -15.27 1.57 4.34
N ALA A 789 -14.48 2.63 4.54
CA ALA A 789 -13.21 2.81 3.82
C ALA A 789 -12.07 1.92 4.35
N ASP A 790 -12.18 1.42 5.58
CA ASP A 790 -11.24 0.49 6.19
C ASP A 790 -11.83 -0.92 6.37
N MET A 791 -12.92 -1.27 5.65
CA MET A 791 -13.65 -2.53 5.84
C MET A 791 -12.80 -3.80 5.62
N ASP A 792 -11.78 -3.72 4.76
CA ASP A 792 -10.86 -4.83 4.49
C ASP A 792 -9.85 -5.06 5.62
N ASN A 793 -9.66 -4.07 6.51
CA ASN A 793 -8.71 -4.11 7.60
C ASN A 793 -9.40 -4.31 8.94
N THR A 794 -9.56 -5.57 9.34
CA THR A 794 -10.23 -5.97 10.59
C THR A 794 -9.65 -5.28 11.83
N ASP A 795 -8.33 -5.12 11.93
CA ASP A 795 -7.68 -4.53 13.11
C ASP A 795 -8.05 -3.06 13.28
N LYS A 796 -8.17 -2.32 12.15
CA LYS A 796 -8.66 -0.95 12.17
C LYS A 796 -10.14 -0.89 12.51
N ILE A 797 -10.96 -1.77 11.95
CA ILE A 797 -12.39 -1.84 12.29
C ILE A 797 -12.59 -2.01 13.79
N VAL A 798 -11.83 -2.90 14.46
CA VAL A 798 -11.91 -3.05 15.92
C VAL A 798 -11.66 -1.72 16.64
N THR A 799 -10.62 -0.98 16.22
CA THR A 799 -10.29 0.33 16.80
C THR A 799 -11.40 1.36 16.56
N LEU A 800 -12.05 1.33 15.40
CA LEU A 800 -13.15 2.23 15.05
C LEU A 800 -14.45 1.87 15.79
N VAL A 801 -14.70 0.58 16.04
CA VAL A 801 -15.82 0.12 16.88
C VAL A 801 -15.63 0.62 18.31
N ASP A 802 -14.44 0.46 18.89
CA ASP A 802 -14.13 1.00 20.23
C ASP A 802 -14.36 2.53 20.28
N GLU A 803 -14.00 3.26 19.22
CA GLU A 803 -14.25 4.69 19.11
C GLU A 803 -15.76 5.02 19.05
N CYS A 804 -16.55 4.25 18.31
CA CYS A 804 -18.00 4.41 18.26
C CYS A 804 -18.63 4.24 19.64
N GLU A 805 -18.19 3.24 20.41
CA GLU A 805 -18.62 3.03 21.80
C GLU A 805 -18.25 4.22 22.69
N ASN A 806 -17.01 4.74 22.57
CA ASN A 806 -16.55 5.93 23.30
C ASN A 806 -17.36 7.18 22.95
N MET A 807 -17.77 7.32 21.68
CA MET A 807 -18.63 8.39 21.18
C MET A 807 -20.12 8.16 21.51
N LYS A 808 -20.47 7.03 22.13
CA LYS A 808 -21.85 6.60 22.45
C LYS A 808 -22.74 6.42 21.22
N LEU A 809 -22.14 6.01 20.09
CA LEU A 809 -22.86 5.63 18.88
C LEU A 809 -23.27 4.15 18.97
N THR A 810 -24.49 3.84 18.58
CA THR A 810 -25.00 2.46 18.58
C THR A 810 -24.63 1.78 17.26
N LEU A 811 -23.85 0.70 17.34
CA LEU A 811 -23.52 -0.18 16.22
C LEU A 811 -24.40 -1.43 16.26
N LEU A 812 -25.21 -1.63 15.23
CA LEU A 812 -26.02 -2.82 15.04
C LEU A 812 -25.19 -3.94 14.40
N PRO A 813 -25.45 -5.21 14.73
CA PRO A 813 -24.79 -6.34 14.08
C PRO A 813 -25.15 -6.42 12.59
N PRO A 814 -24.36 -7.16 11.79
CA PRO A 814 -24.72 -7.47 10.41
C PRO A 814 -26.11 -8.08 10.34
N ASP A 815 -26.85 -7.75 9.28
CA ASP A 815 -28.19 -8.30 9.02
C ASP A 815 -28.43 -8.33 7.52
N VAL A 816 -28.85 -9.46 6.95
CA VAL A 816 -29.13 -9.56 5.50
C VAL A 816 -30.34 -8.72 5.07
N ASN A 817 -31.28 -8.45 5.99
CA ASN A 817 -32.47 -7.67 5.69
C ASN A 817 -32.23 -6.16 5.77
N ALA A 818 -31.44 -5.69 6.72
CA ALA A 818 -31.15 -4.26 6.91
C ALA A 818 -29.81 -3.81 6.30
N GLY A 819 -28.80 -4.68 6.29
CA GLY A 819 -27.44 -4.37 5.87
C GLY A 819 -27.29 -4.19 4.36
N VAL A 820 -26.27 -3.44 3.97
CA VAL A 820 -25.80 -3.33 2.58
C VAL A 820 -24.32 -3.73 2.53
N TYR A 821 -23.66 -3.56 1.37
CA TYR A 821 -22.24 -3.89 1.26
C TYR A 821 -21.37 -3.06 2.22
N LYS A 822 -21.56 -1.73 2.21
CA LYS A 822 -20.88 -0.74 3.07
C LYS A 822 -21.60 -0.57 4.42
N PHE A 823 -20.92 0.02 5.41
CA PHE A 823 -21.59 0.48 6.63
C PHE A 823 -22.51 1.66 6.29
N THR A 824 -23.69 1.70 6.91
CA THR A 824 -24.69 2.74 6.66
C THR A 824 -25.32 3.23 7.95
N VAL A 825 -26.08 4.31 7.90
CA VAL A 825 -26.81 4.86 9.05
C VAL A 825 -28.31 4.68 8.84
N ASN A 826 -28.97 4.07 9.82
CA ASN A 826 -30.43 3.88 9.76
C ASN A 826 -31.17 5.20 10.10
N ARG A 827 -32.51 5.16 10.03
CA ARG A 827 -33.35 6.35 10.32
C ARG A 827 -33.25 6.84 11.77
N GLN A 828 -32.80 6.01 12.70
CA GLN A 828 -32.64 6.34 14.11
C GLN A 828 -31.25 6.92 14.42
N GLY A 829 -30.35 7.00 13.43
CA GLY A 829 -28.99 7.47 13.61
C GLY A 829 -28.03 6.38 14.11
N GLU A 830 -28.42 5.11 14.04
CA GLU A 830 -27.59 3.96 14.42
C GLU A 830 -26.82 3.43 13.22
N ILE A 831 -25.59 2.98 13.45
CA ILE A 831 -24.71 2.45 12.40
C ILE A 831 -25.07 0.98 12.16
N VAL A 832 -25.38 0.63 10.91
CA VAL A 832 -25.65 -0.75 10.47
C VAL A 832 -24.36 -1.33 9.89
N TYR A 833 -23.97 -2.52 10.37
CA TYR A 833 -22.78 -3.20 9.91
C TYR A 833 -22.84 -3.53 8.41
N GLY A 834 -21.77 -3.24 7.67
CA GLY A 834 -21.65 -3.61 6.27
C GLY A 834 -21.40 -5.11 6.11
N ILE A 835 -22.16 -5.80 5.26
CA ILE A 835 -22.00 -7.23 4.99
C ILE A 835 -20.64 -7.50 4.32
N GLY A 836 -20.10 -6.54 3.57
CA GLY A 836 -18.79 -6.63 2.93
C GLY A 836 -17.61 -6.69 3.92
N ALA A 837 -17.79 -6.21 5.15
CA ALA A 837 -16.74 -6.26 6.18
C ALA A 837 -16.54 -7.66 6.79
N ILE A 838 -17.40 -8.63 6.46
CA ILE A 838 -17.30 -10.00 6.97
C ILE A 838 -16.18 -10.74 6.24
N LYS A 839 -15.16 -11.18 6.99
CA LYS A 839 -13.95 -11.81 6.45
C LYS A 839 -14.26 -13.05 5.61
N GLY A 840 -14.02 -12.93 4.30
CA GLY A 840 -14.19 -13.99 3.31
C GLY A 840 -15.61 -14.11 2.75
N VAL A 841 -16.42 -13.06 2.93
CA VAL A 841 -17.57 -12.75 2.06
C VAL A 841 -17.06 -11.75 1.03
N GLY A 842 -17.13 -12.07 -0.26
CA GLY A 842 -16.75 -11.15 -1.34
C GLY A 842 -17.91 -10.25 -1.78
N GLU A 843 -17.61 -9.28 -2.65
CA GLU A 843 -18.61 -8.36 -3.21
C GLU A 843 -19.73 -9.08 -3.99
N GLY A 844 -19.37 -9.99 -4.91
CA GLY A 844 -20.35 -10.73 -5.72
C GLY A 844 -21.42 -11.50 -4.92
N PRO A 845 -21.07 -12.24 -3.85
CA PRO A 845 -22.05 -12.82 -2.94
C PRO A 845 -22.99 -11.80 -2.28
N VAL A 846 -22.51 -10.61 -1.90
CA VAL A 846 -23.34 -9.57 -1.28
C VAL A 846 -24.28 -8.93 -2.29
N GLU A 847 -23.80 -8.66 -3.50
CA GLU A 847 -24.65 -8.18 -4.61
C GLU A 847 -25.80 -9.15 -4.87
N ALA A 848 -25.53 -10.45 -4.93
CA ALA A 848 -26.56 -11.47 -5.12
C ALA A 848 -27.64 -11.45 -4.01
N ILE A 849 -27.25 -11.20 -2.75
CA ILE A 849 -28.19 -11.04 -1.63
C ILE A 849 -29.06 -9.79 -1.84
N LEU A 850 -28.43 -8.67 -2.21
CA LEU A 850 -29.13 -7.39 -2.41
C LEU A 850 -30.08 -7.44 -3.62
N GLU A 851 -29.67 -8.05 -4.72
CA GLU A 851 -30.51 -8.29 -5.91
C GLU A 851 -31.74 -9.15 -5.55
N ALA A 852 -31.53 -10.27 -4.85
CA ALA A 852 -32.61 -11.15 -4.41
C ALA A 852 -33.57 -10.42 -3.46
N ARG A 853 -33.06 -9.58 -2.56
CA ARG A 853 -33.87 -8.74 -1.66
C ARG A 853 -34.67 -7.68 -2.43
N ALA A 854 -34.06 -7.03 -3.41
CA ALA A 854 -34.73 -6.01 -4.23
C ALA A 854 -35.89 -6.59 -5.05
N GLN A 855 -35.75 -7.81 -5.55
CA GLN A 855 -36.79 -8.48 -6.34
C GLN A 855 -37.93 -9.06 -5.50
N GLY A 856 -37.63 -9.65 -4.33
CA GLY A 856 -38.62 -10.41 -3.54
C GLY A 856 -38.97 -9.84 -2.16
N GLY A 857 -38.41 -8.69 -1.76
CA GLY A 857 -38.59 -8.10 -0.43
C GLY A 857 -37.72 -8.72 0.67
N GLU A 858 -38.06 -8.47 1.95
CA GLU A 858 -37.33 -9.04 3.09
C GLU A 858 -37.36 -10.57 3.10
N PHE A 859 -36.25 -11.19 3.51
CA PHE A 859 -36.15 -12.63 3.69
C PHE A 859 -36.88 -13.05 4.96
N ARG A 860 -37.66 -14.13 4.86
CA ARG A 860 -38.49 -14.64 5.98
C ARG A 860 -37.74 -15.61 6.87
N ASP A 861 -37.01 -16.55 6.26
CA ASP A 861 -36.29 -17.61 6.93
C ASP A 861 -35.09 -18.08 6.08
N LEU A 862 -34.31 -19.04 6.62
CA LEU A 862 -33.12 -19.58 5.94
C LEU A 862 -33.46 -20.27 4.60
N PHE A 863 -34.61 -20.92 4.47
CA PHE A 863 -35.00 -21.64 3.27
C PHE A 863 -35.42 -20.66 2.16
N ASP A 864 -36.18 -19.62 2.50
CA ASP A 864 -36.50 -18.50 1.62
C ASP A 864 -35.23 -17.79 1.13
N PHE A 865 -34.27 -17.56 2.02
CA PHE A 865 -32.96 -17.01 1.67
C PHE A 865 -32.21 -17.90 0.67
N CYS A 866 -32.05 -19.20 0.95
CA CYS A 866 -31.35 -20.11 0.05
C CYS A 866 -32.06 -20.32 -1.29
N ALA A 867 -33.39 -20.26 -1.34
CA ALA A 867 -34.17 -20.43 -2.56
C ALA A 867 -34.10 -19.22 -3.50
N ARG A 868 -33.98 -18.01 -2.94
CA ARG A 868 -34.00 -16.76 -3.73
C ARG A 868 -32.60 -16.30 -4.16
N VAL A 869 -31.56 -16.63 -3.41
CA VAL A 869 -30.19 -16.20 -3.72
C VAL A 869 -29.53 -17.16 -4.71
N ASP A 870 -28.73 -16.62 -5.64
CA ASP A 870 -27.98 -17.44 -6.60
C ASP A 870 -26.87 -18.25 -5.90
N LEU A 871 -27.13 -19.54 -5.70
CA LEU A 871 -26.21 -20.49 -5.07
C LEU A 871 -24.92 -20.73 -5.87
N LYS A 872 -24.83 -20.31 -7.14
CA LYS A 872 -23.57 -20.35 -7.90
C LYS A 872 -22.59 -19.28 -7.41
N ARG A 873 -23.11 -18.12 -6.99
CA ARG A 873 -22.32 -17.02 -6.42
C ARG A 873 -22.12 -17.20 -4.91
N LEU A 874 -23.07 -17.84 -4.23
CA LEU A 874 -23.04 -18.00 -2.78
C LEU A 874 -22.83 -19.47 -2.37
N ASN A 875 -21.59 -19.81 -2.02
CA ASN A 875 -21.23 -21.16 -1.58
C ASN A 875 -21.52 -21.40 -0.08
N LYS A 876 -21.54 -22.68 0.33
CA LYS A 876 -21.81 -23.08 1.72
C LYS A 876 -20.91 -22.38 2.74
N ARG A 877 -19.62 -22.24 2.44
CA ARG A 877 -18.64 -21.60 3.34
C ARG A 877 -18.95 -20.11 3.56
N VAL A 878 -19.48 -19.42 2.56
CA VAL A 878 -19.94 -18.03 2.68
C VAL A 878 -21.16 -17.94 3.60
N VAL A 879 -22.15 -18.83 3.46
CA VAL A 879 -23.32 -18.85 4.37
C VAL A 879 -22.90 -19.16 5.80
N GLU A 880 -22.02 -20.13 6.02
CA GLU A 880 -21.50 -20.46 7.36
C GLU A 880 -20.89 -19.22 8.02
N LYS A 881 -20.12 -18.43 7.27
CA LYS A 881 -19.55 -17.18 7.74
C LYS A 881 -20.60 -16.11 8.04
N LEU A 882 -21.65 -16.00 7.22
CA LEU A 882 -22.78 -15.11 7.48
C LEU A 882 -23.52 -15.49 8.77
N ILE A 883 -23.67 -16.79 9.05
CA ILE A 883 -24.27 -17.28 10.29
C ILE A 883 -23.34 -16.95 11.49
N TYR A 884 -22.05 -17.25 11.39
CA TYR A 884 -21.10 -16.95 12.47
C TYR A 884 -20.97 -15.45 12.76
N ALA A 885 -21.09 -14.60 11.73
CA ALA A 885 -21.08 -13.14 11.86
C ALA A 885 -22.39 -12.57 12.43
N GLY A 886 -23.46 -13.36 12.52
CA GLY A 886 -24.77 -12.92 13.00
C GLY A 886 -25.70 -12.31 11.95
N ALA A 887 -25.29 -12.29 10.68
CA ALA A 887 -26.06 -11.70 9.59
C ALA A 887 -27.43 -12.37 9.35
N LEU A 888 -27.57 -13.63 9.78
CA LEU A 888 -28.76 -14.46 9.57
C LEU A 888 -29.52 -14.75 10.88
N ASP A 889 -29.18 -14.09 11.99
CA ASP A 889 -29.76 -14.36 13.32
C ASP A 889 -31.27 -14.16 13.37
N LYS A 890 -31.79 -13.21 12.58
CA LYS A 890 -33.23 -12.94 12.48
C LYS A 890 -34.01 -13.97 11.67
N LEU A 891 -33.34 -14.82 10.90
CA LEU A 891 -33.94 -15.84 10.02
C LEU A 891 -34.02 -17.23 10.68
N GLY A 892 -33.48 -17.39 11.89
CA GLY A 892 -33.59 -18.61 12.68
C GLY A 892 -34.93 -18.71 13.43
N PRO A 893 -35.34 -19.93 13.81
CA PRO A 893 -36.57 -20.14 14.61
C PRO A 893 -36.50 -19.46 15.99
N GLU A 894 -35.29 -19.34 16.55
CA GLU A 894 -35.02 -18.58 17.76
C GLU A 894 -34.11 -17.39 17.45
N LYS A 895 -34.50 -16.18 17.86
CA LYS A 895 -33.81 -14.90 17.53
C LYS A 895 -32.56 -14.62 18.38
N ASN A 896 -32.06 -15.60 19.14
CA ASN A 896 -30.96 -15.50 20.10
C ASN A 896 -29.85 -16.53 19.80
N GLN A 897 -28.76 -16.55 20.60
CA GLN A 897 -27.64 -17.51 20.59
C GLN A 897 -27.95 -18.96 20.14
N PRO A 898 -29.01 -19.64 20.63
CA PRO A 898 -29.40 -20.99 20.18
C PRO A 898 -29.83 -21.10 18.69
N GLY A 899 -30.23 -20.01 18.05
CA GLY A 899 -30.65 -19.98 16.63
C GLY A 899 -29.53 -20.29 15.64
N ARG A 900 -28.29 -19.85 15.92
CA ARG A 900 -27.13 -20.06 15.01
C ARG A 900 -26.75 -21.53 14.87
N ALA A 901 -26.81 -22.31 15.95
CA ALA A 901 -26.53 -23.75 15.92
C ALA A 901 -27.52 -24.49 15.01
N THR A 902 -28.80 -24.14 15.13
CA THR A 902 -29.90 -24.67 14.32
C THR A 902 -29.77 -24.26 12.85
N LEU A 903 -29.37 -23.01 12.57
CA LEU A 903 -29.09 -22.52 11.21
C LEU A 903 -27.93 -23.30 10.56
N LEU A 904 -26.82 -23.51 11.27
CA LEU A 904 -25.66 -24.28 10.77
C LEU A 904 -26.03 -25.74 10.47
N ALA A 905 -26.80 -26.38 11.35
CA ALA A 905 -27.27 -27.74 11.15
C ALA A 905 -28.26 -27.87 9.99
N SER A 906 -29.09 -26.84 9.76
CA SER A 906 -30.13 -26.82 8.72
C SER A 906 -29.61 -26.41 7.34
N LEU A 907 -28.46 -25.73 7.27
CA LEU A 907 -27.89 -25.15 6.04
C LEU A 907 -27.76 -26.14 4.88
N SER A 908 -27.25 -27.35 5.16
CA SER A 908 -27.04 -28.35 4.11
C SER A 908 -28.37 -28.86 3.53
N GLY A 909 -29.42 -28.91 4.35
CA GLY A 909 -30.78 -29.24 3.91
C GLY A 909 -31.40 -28.12 3.09
N ALA A 910 -31.26 -26.87 3.54
CA ALA A 910 -31.81 -25.70 2.88
C ALA A 910 -31.21 -25.49 1.47
N MET A 911 -29.88 -25.55 1.32
CA MET A 911 -29.22 -25.40 0.01
C MET A 911 -29.63 -26.50 -0.96
N LYS A 912 -29.76 -27.75 -0.50
CA LYS A 912 -30.17 -28.88 -1.33
C LYS A 912 -31.62 -28.73 -1.82
N SER A 913 -32.50 -28.24 -0.95
CA SER A 913 -33.90 -27.94 -1.32
C SER A 913 -33.98 -26.85 -2.38
N ALA A 914 -33.17 -25.80 -2.24
CA ALA A 914 -33.09 -24.71 -3.21
C ALA A 914 -32.53 -25.17 -4.57
N GLU A 915 -31.47 -25.98 -4.60
CA GLU A 915 -30.96 -26.57 -5.85
C GLU A 915 -32.00 -27.43 -6.57
N GLN A 916 -32.78 -28.22 -5.81
CA GLN A 916 -33.87 -29.02 -6.37
C GLN A 916 -34.97 -28.14 -6.98
N HIS A 917 -35.30 -27.03 -6.32
CA HIS A 917 -36.28 -26.06 -6.80
C HIS A 917 -35.83 -25.39 -8.12
N HIS A 918 -34.61 -24.84 -8.18
CA HIS A 918 -34.08 -24.23 -9.41
C HIS A 918 -33.95 -25.23 -10.55
N LYS A 919 -33.64 -26.50 -10.25
CA LYS A 919 -33.60 -27.57 -11.25
C LYS A 919 -34.99 -27.92 -11.79
N ALA A 920 -36.02 -27.93 -10.94
CA ALA A 920 -37.41 -28.14 -11.39
C ALA A 920 -37.91 -26.97 -12.24
N GLU A 921 -37.63 -25.73 -11.83
CA GLU A 921 -38.01 -24.51 -12.53
C GLU A 921 -37.34 -24.40 -13.92
N SER A 922 -36.02 -24.65 -14.00
CA SER A 922 -35.29 -24.65 -15.28
C SER A 922 -35.72 -25.75 -16.26
N LEU A 923 -36.33 -26.82 -15.76
CA LEU A 923 -36.92 -27.89 -16.57
C LEU A 923 -38.38 -27.60 -16.98
N GLY A 924 -38.91 -26.41 -16.66
CA GLY A 924 -40.31 -26.02 -16.94
C GLY A 924 -41.33 -26.83 -16.16
N GLN A 925 -40.90 -27.56 -15.12
CA GLN A 925 -41.78 -28.28 -14.22
C GLN A 925 -42.15 -27.34 -13.08
N SER A 926 -43.37 -26.80 -13.14
CA SER A 926 -44.01 -26.24 -11.95
C SER A 926 -44.29 -27.39 -11.00
N ASP A 927 -43.54 -27.47 -9.91
CA ASP A 927 -43.75 -28.48 -8.89
C ASP A 927 -45.15 -28.29 -8.29
N LEU A 928 -46.06 -29.25 -8.55
CA LEU A 928 -47.45 -29.21 -8.05
C LEU A 928 -47.51 -29.31 -6.51
N PHE A 929 -46.37 -29.66 -5.88
CA PHE A 929 -46.13 -29.69 -4.44
C PHE A 929 -45.06 -28.67 -3.99
N GLY A 930 -44.64 -27.76 -4.88
CA GLY A 930 -43.54 -26.83 -4.63
C GLY A 930 -43.95 -25.70 -3.70
N LEU A 931 -43.53 -25.80 -2.43
CA LEU A 931 -43.11 -24.75 -1.47
C LEU A 931 -43.64 -23.30 -1.64
N LEU A 932 -44.86 -23.10 -2.13
CA LEU A 932 -45.57 -21.83 -2.12
C LEU A 932 -46.72 -21.97 -1.13
N ALA A 933 -46.51 -21.42 0.06
CA ALA A 933 -47.36 -21.46 1.25
C ALA A 933 -47.18 -22.71 2.14
N VAL A 934 -46.02 -22.77 2.79
CA VAL A 934 -45.87 -23.52 4.03
C VAL A 934 -46.49 -22.66 5.14
N GLU A 935 -47.55 -23.14 5.79
CA GLU A 935 -48.06 -22.54 7.04
C GLU A 935 -46.91 -22.39 8.05
N PRO A 936 -46.88 -21.35 8.92
CA PRO A 936 -45.77 -21.11 9.86
C PRO A 936 -45.33 -22.36 10.66
N GLU A 937 -46.28 -23.23 11.00
CA GLU A 937 -46.06 -24.48 11.75
C GLU A 937 -45.26 -25.55 10.98
N GLN A 938 -45.26 -25.55 9.64
CA GLN A 938 -44.50 -26.51 8.83
C GLN A 938 -43.06 -26.03 8.54
N VAL A 939 -42.80 -24.72 8.64
CA VAL A 939 -41.43 -24.15 8.54
C VAL A 939 -40.62 -24.46 9.80
N GLU A 940 -41.23 -24.43 10.99
CA GLU A 940 -40.57 -24.83 12.24
C GLU A 940 -40.14 -26.31 12.24
N GLN A 941 -40.88 -27.19 11.55
CA GLN A 941 -40.54 -28.62 11.42
C GLN A 941 -39.40 -28.90 10.43
N ALA A 942 -39.03 -27.93 9.57
CA ALA A 942 -37.96 -28.08 8.58
C ALA A 942 -36.56 -27.79 9.15
N PHE A 943 -36.46 -27.09 10.28
CA PHE A 943 -35.20 -26.81 10.95
C PHE A 943 -34.68 -28.04 11.73
N THR A 944 -33.39 -28.36 11.54
CA THR A 944 -32.71 -29.42 12.28
C THR A 944 -32.34 -28.93 13.67
N SER A 945 -32.94 -29.51 14.72
CA SER A 945 -32.57 -29.22 16.10
C SER A 945 -31.10 -29.58 16.36
N ALA A 946 -30.34 -28.62 16.91
CA ALA A 946 -28.93 -28.77 17.23
C ALA A 946 -28.64 -28.42 18.69
N ILE A 947 -27.53 -28.93 19.22
CA ILE A 947 -27.04 -28.52 20.54
C ILE A 947 -26.56 -27.06 20.43
N PRO A 948 -26.96 -26.15 21.34
CA PRO A 948 -26.50 -24.77 21.32
C PRO A 948 -24.97 -24.68 21.33
N LEU A 949 -24.42 -23.73 20.57
CA LEU A 949 -22.98 -23.46 20.59
C LEU A 949 -22.55 -22.99 21.97
N THR A 950 -21.37 -23.43 22.41
CA THR A 950 -20.74 -22.87 23.62
C THR A 950 -20.34 -21.41 23.38
N ASP A 951 -20.25 -20.60 24.44
CA ASP A 951 -19.85 -19.18 24.35
C ASP A 951 -18.50 -19.02 23.62
N ASN A 952 -17.53 -19.91 23.86
CA ASN A 952 -16.23 -19.88 23.16
C ASN A 952 -16.41 -20.12 21.66
N GLN A 953 -17.15 -21.15 21.26
CA GLN A 953 -17.36 -21.46 19.84
C GLN A 953 -18.10 -20.33 19.11
N TRP A 954 -19.08 -19.71 19.77
CA TRP A 954 -19.78 -18.54 19.23
C TRP A 954 -18.83 -17.37 19.06
N LEU A 955 -18.15 -16.96 20.13
CA LEU A 955 -17.30 -15.78 20.15
C LEU A 955 -16.08 -15.95 19.23
N ASP A 956 -15.49 -17.15 19.18
CA ASP A 956 -14.39 -17.45 18.25
C ASP A 956 -14.86 -17.39 16.80
N GLY A 957 -16.09 -17.84 16.50
CA GLY A 957 -16.70 -17.67 15.19
C GLY A 957 -16.93 -16.20 14.81
N GLU A 958 -17.41 -15.37 15.74
CA GLU A 958 -17.53 -13.92 15.53
C GLU A 958 -16.16 -13.28 15.30
N LYS A 959 -15.15 -13.66 16.07
CA LYS A 959 -13.81 -13.12 15.88
C LYS A 959 -13.15 -13.58 14.59
N GLU A 960 -13.35 -14.82 14.18
CA GLU A 960 -12.82 -15.31 12.91
C GLU A 960 -13.44 -14.57 11.73
N THR A 961 -14.72 -14.20 11.84
CA THR A 961 -15.49 -13.55 10.76
C THR A 961 -15.44 -12.02 10.79
N LEU A 962 -15.57 -11.39 11.96
CA LEU A 962 -15.62 -9.94 12.14
C LEU A 962 -14.29 -9.35 12.66
N GLY A 963 -13.37 -10.18 13.16
CA GLY A 963 -12.12 -9.74 13.80
C GLY A 963 -12.26 -9.31 15.26
N LEU A 964 -13.49 -9.17 15.76
CA LEU A 964 -13.79 -8.74 17.13
C LEU A 964 -14.94 -9.54 17.75
N TYR A 965 -15.08 -9.48 19.06
CA TYR A 965 -16.20 -10.03 19.80
C TYR A 965 -17.31 -8.97 19.87
N LEU A 966 -18.36 -9.09 19.05
CA LEU A 966 -19.36 -8.04 18.90
C LEU A 966 -20.51 -8.20 19.89
N THR A 967 -21.03 -9.43 20.05
CA THR A 967 -22.22 -9.69 20.87
C THR A 967 -21.88 -10.02 22.33
N GLY A 968 -20.62 -10.32 22.62
CA GLY A 968 -20.17 -10.77 23.95
C GLY A 968 -18.68 -10.54 24.19
N HIS A 969 -18.17 -11.10 25.28
CA HIS A 969 -16.74 -11.07 25.62
C HIS A 969 -16.36 -12.43 26.22
N PRO A 970 -15.21 -13.04 25.86
CA PRO A 970 -14.82 -14.37 26.33
C PRO A 970 -14.79 -14.51 27.85
N ILE A 971 -14.59 -13.39 28.56
CA ILE A 971 -14.58 -13.38 30.02
C ILE A 971 -15.96 -13.64 30.65
N ASN A 972 -17.05 -13.43 29.92
CA ASN A 972 -18.40 -13.55 30.46
C ASN A 972 -18.70 -14.96 30.96
N GLN A 973 -18.13 -16.00 30.32
CA GLN A 973 -18.30 -17.39 30.73
C GLN A 973 -17.81 -17.64 32.17
N TYR A 974 -16.77 -16.92 32.60
CA TYR A 974 -16.18 -17.06 33.93
C TYR A 974 -16.75 -16.06 34.94
N ARG A 975 -17.71 -15.20 34.56
CA ARG A 975 -18.15 -14.08 35.41
C ARG A 975 -18.70 -14.49 36.77
N LYS A 976 -19.31 -15.68 36.88
CA LYS A 976 -19.76 -16.26 38.16
C LYS A 976 -18.56 -16.68 39.03
N GLU A 977 -17.56 -17.30 38.41
CA GLU A 977 -16.34 -17.84 39.03
C GLU A 977 -15.33 -16.73 39.41
N LEU A 978 -15.17 -15.70 38.57
CA LEU A 978 -14.22 -14.60 38.76
C LEU A 978 -14.42 -13.82 40.06
N LYS A 979 -15.64 -13.80 40.61
CA LYS A 979 -15.93 -13.20 41.92
C LYS A 979 -15.13 -13.85 43.06
N HIS A 980 -14.72 -15.10 42.89
CA HIS A 980 -13.94 -15.85 43.88
C HIS A 980 -12.42 -15.68 43.69
N TYR A 981 -11.98 -15.12 42.57
CA TYR A 981 -10.57 -14.99 42.20
C TYR A 981 -10.06 -13.55 42.21
N THR A 982 -10.93 -12.60 41.85
CA THR A 982 -10.56 -11.20 41.61
C THR A 982 -10.97 -10.31 42.78
N SER A 983 -10.30 -9.18 42.92
CA SER A 983 -10.64 -8.16 43.93
C SER A 983 -11.81 -7.25 43.48
N GLY A 984 -12.25 -7.36 42.23
CA GLY A 984 -13.27 -6.51 41.59
C GLY A 984 -13.17 -6.59 40.06
N ARG A 985 -14.02 -5.84 39.34
CA ARG A 985 -13.85 -5.64 37.89
C ARG A 985 -12.71 -4.66 37.62
N LEU A 986 -12.19 -4.65 36.40
CA LEU A 986 -11.10 -3.75 36.01
C LEU A 986 -11.47 -2.27 36.21
N ILE A 987 -12.72 -1.89 35.94
CA ILE A 987 -13.20 -0.51 36.16
C ILE A 987 -13.27 -0.13 37.65
N ASP A 988 -13.42 -1.11 38.55
CA ASP A 988 -13.55 -0.90 39.99
C ASP A 988 -12.20 -0.90 40.71
N LEU A 989 -11.10 -1.16 39.99
CA LEU A 989 -9.76 -1.15 40.56
C LEU A 989 -9.40 0.28 41.00
N GLN A 990 -8.82 0.41 42.19
CA GLN A 990 -8.31 1.67 42.71
C GLN A 990 -6.81 1.57 42.98
N PRO A 991 -6.06 2.69 42.91
CA PRO A 991 -4.64 2.70 43.23
C PRO A 991 -4.39 2.16 44.64
N THR A 992 -3.50 1.18 44.77
CA THR A 992 -3.17 0.54 46.05
C THR A 992 -1.91 1.15 46.66
N ASN A 993 -1.86 1.19 48.00
CA ASN A 993 -0.65 1.58 48.73
C ASN A 993 0.50 0.60 48.45
N ARG A 994 1.75 1.03 48.68
CA ARG A 994 2.91 0.13 48.61
C ARG A 994 2.66 -1.11 49.48
N ASP A 995 2.88 -2.29 48.89
CA ASP A 995 2.66 -3.64 49.43
C ASP A 995 1.23 -4.17 49.54
N VAL A 996 0.22 -3.40 49.08
CA VAL A 996 -1.14 -3.92 48.89
C VAL A 996 -1.30 -4.43 47.45
N GLN A 997 -1.58 -5.72 47.31
CA GLN A 997 -1.81 -6.38 46.03
C GLN A 997 -3.30 -6.48 45.74
N SER A 998 -3.66 -6.30 44.47
CA SER A 998 -4.99 -6.60 43.94
C SER A 998 -4.86 -7.70 42.88
N THR A 999 -5.92 -8.48 42.73
CA THR A 999 -5.99 -9.52 41.71
C THR A 999 -7.01 -9.11 40.65
N ALA A 1000 -6.56 -9.06 39.41
CA ALA A 1000 -7.34 -8.71 38.24
C ALA A 1000 -7.37 -9.89 37.27
N ALA A 1001 -8.47 -10.06 36.54
CA ALA A 1001 -8.56 -11.07 35.49
C ALA A 1001 -9.04 -10.40 34.21
N GLY A 1002 -8.47 -10.81 33.08
CA GLY A 1002 -8.80 -10.25 31.79
C GLY A 1002 -8.32 -11.13 30.65
N LEU A 1003 -8.91 -10.93 29.48
CA LEU A 1003 -8.38 -11.43 28.23
C LEU A 1003 -7.15 -10.59 27.84
N VAL A 1004 -6.05 -11.25 27.49
CA VAL A 1004 -4.87 -10.57 26.93
C VAL A 1004 -5.18 -10.16 25.50
N ILE A 1005 -5.37 -8.86 25.28
CA ILE A 1005 -5.61 -8.30 23.94
C ILE A 1005 -4.29 -7.99 23.23
N ASN A 1006 -3.29 -7.54 23.99
CA ASN A 1006 -2.00 -7.14 23.44
C ASN A 1006 -0.87 -7.58 24.36
N ALA A 1007 0.27 -7.95 23.78
CA ALA A 1007 1.50 -8.28 24.49
C ALA A 1007 2.69 -7.71 23.71
N ARG A 1008 3.46 -6.83 24.36
CA ARG A 1008 4.63 -6.17 23.78
C ARG A 1008 5.86 -6.40 24.64
N THR A 1009 6.97 -6.70 23.98
CA THR A 1009 8.30 -6.74 24.59
C THR A 1009 8.97 -5.41 24.31
N LEU A 1010 9.40 -4.71 25.37
CA LEU A 1010 10.08 -3.44 25.29
C LEU A 1010 11.47 -3.56 25.92
N ILE A 1011 12.39 -2.70 25.50
CA ILE A 1011 13.76 -2.62 26.04
C ILE A 1011 13.85 -1.35 26.89
N ASN A 1012 14.37 -1.46 28.11
CA ASN A 1012 14.58 -0.30 28.97
C ASN A 1012 15.88 0.45 28.61
N LYS A 1013 16.10 1.65 29.17
CA LYS A 1013 17.32 2.46 28.94
C LYS A 1013 18.64 1.75 29.31
N LYS A 1014 18.57 0.62 30.03
CA LYS A 1014 19.73 -0.21 30.46
C LYS A 1014 19.91 -1.46 29.59
N GLY A 1015 19.10 -1.65 28.54
CA GLY A 1015 19.18 -2.80 27.63
C GLY A 1015 18.40 -4.05 28.08
N ASN A 1016 17.75 -4.05 29.24
CA ASN A 1016 17.00 -5.22 29.73
C ASN A 1016 15.57 -5.23 29.17
N ARG A 1017 15.10 -6.42 28.81
CA ARG A 1017 13.75 -6.67 28.26
C ARG A 1017 12.70 -6.66 29.37
N TRP A 1018 11.55 -6.05 29.10
CA TRP A 1018 10.40 -6.05 30.00
C TRP A 1018 9.10 -6.18 29.19
N GLY A 1019 8.04 -6.68 29.82
CA GLY A 1019 6.77 -6.96 29.17
C GLY A 1019 5.69 -5.92 29.48
N LEU A 1020 4.90 -5.56 28.48
CA LEU A 1020 3.67 -4.78 28.63
C LEU A 1020 2.52 -5.58 28.01
N ILE A 1021 1.55 -5.99 28.82
CA ILE A 1021 0.33 -6.64 28.34
C ILE A 1021 -0.89 -5.75 28.61
N THR A 1022 -1.92 -5.83 27.78
CA THR A 1022 -3.20 -5.14 27.99
C THR A 1022 -4.28 -6.18 28.28
N LEU A 1023 -4.90 -6.08 29.46
CA LEU A 1023 -6.00 -6.94 29.90
C LEU A 1023 -7.35 -6.25 29.67
N ASP A 1024 -8.34 -7.01 29.21
CA ASP A 1024 -9.73 -6.56 29.01
C ASP A 1024 -10.73 -7.50 29.71
N ASP A 1025 -11.69 -6.94 30.42
CA ASP A 1025 -12.77 -7.65 31.11
C ASP A 1025 -14.19 -7.21 30.67
N LYS A 1026 -14.30 -6.52 29.52
CA LYS A 1026 -15.50 -5.81 29.04
C LYS A 1026 -15.85 -4.53 29.82
N SER A 1027 -15.40 -4.38 31.06
CA SER A 1027 -15.70 -3.18 31.88
C SER A 1027 -14.66 -2.08 31.69
N ALA A 1028 -13.38 -2.45 31.56
CA ALA A 1028 -12.28 -1.55 31.25
C ALA A 1028 -11.10 -2.32 30.66
N ARG A 1029 -10.16 -1.59 30.07
CA ARG A 1029 -8.84 -2.13 29.68
C ARG A 1029 -7.78 -1.57 30.61
N ILE A 1030 -6.86 -2.41 31.07
CA ILE A 1030 -5.71 -1.98 31.90
C ILE A 1030 -4.40 -2.48 31.31
N ASP A 1031 -3.39 -1.62 31.38
CA ASP A 1031 -2.02 -2.00 31.04
C ASP A 1031 -1.32 -2.62 32.27
N VAL A 1032 -0.74 -3.79 32.06
CA VAL A 1032 0.00 -4.55 33.07
C VAL A 1032 1.47 -4.64 32.66
N ARG A 1033 2.35 -4.16 33.54
CA ARG A 1033 3.80 -4.13 33.37
C ARG A 1033 4.45 -5.32 34.06
N LEU A 1034 5.32 -6.04 33.35
CA LEU A 1034 6.17 -7.09 33.86
C LEU A 1034 7.63 -6.64 33.80
N PHE A 1035 8.28 -6.53 34.95
CA PHE A 1035 9.71 -6.22 35.02
C PHE A 1035 10.54 -7.41 34.51
N PRO A 1036 11.84 -7.21 34.17
CA PRO A 1036 12.65 -8.22 33.51
C PRO A 1036 12.65 -9.60 34.18
N GLU A 1037 12.75 -9.66 35.51
CA GLU A 1037 12.75 -10.91 36.27
C GLU A 1037 11.44 -11.69 36.11
N GLN A 1038 10.29 -11.01 36.21
CA GLN A 1038 8.98 -11.63 36.05
C GLN A 1038 8.69 -11.95 34.59
N PHE A 1039 9.18 -11.13 33.66
CA PHE A 1039 8.99 -11.35 32.23
C PHE A 1039 9.67 -12.64 31.77
N GLU A 1040 10.91 -12.90 32.19
CA GLU A 1040 11.62 -14.14 31.84
C GLU A 1040 10.91 -15.40 32.34
N VAL A 1041 10.30 -15.34 33.53
CA VAL A 1041 9.58 -16.48 34.12
C VAL A 1041 8.24 -16.75 33.43
N TYR A 1042 7.47 -15.70 33.14
CA TYR A 1042 6.09 -15.82 32.67
C TYR A 1042 5.93 -15.64 31.16
N GLN A 1043 7.02 -15.44 30.39
CA GLN A 1043 6.97 -15.11 28.97
C GLN A 1043 6.05 -16.04 28.15
N GLU A 1044 6.10 -17.35 28.42
CA GLU A 1044 5.30 -18.34 27.68
C GLU A 1044 3.79 -18.22 27.92
N LEU A 1045 3.37 -17.64 29.06
CA LEU A 1045 1.96 -17.43 29.43
C LEU A 1045 1.39 -16.13 28.86
N LEU A 1046 2.22 -15.20 28.40
CA LEU A 1046 1.80 -13.87 27.92
C LEU A 1046 1.35 -13.92 26.46
N GLN A 1047 0.47 -14.88 26.14
CA GLN A 1047 -0.06 -15.06 24.79
C GLN A 1047 -1.35 -14.26 24.61
N ILE A 1048 -1.50 -13.69 23.41
CA ILE A 1048 -2.73 -13.00 23.01
C ILE A 1048 -3.88 -14.02 22.98
N ASN A 1049 -5.07 -13.59 23.38
CA ASN A 1049 -6.30 -14.40 23.50
C ASN A 1049 -6.35 -15.38 24.66
N GLN A 1050 -5.38 -15.32 25.57
CA GLN A 1050 -5.43 -16.10 26.79
C GLN A 1050 -6.06 -15.27 27.91
N ILE A 1051 -6.92 -15.90 28.72
CA ILE A 1051 -7.46 -15.27 29.92
C ILE A 1051 -6.50 -15.54 31.06
N LEU A 1052 -5.97 -14.46 31.62
CA LEU A 1052 -4.99 -14.51 32.71
C LEU A 1052 -5.58 -13.88 33.95
N VAL A 1053 -5.23 -14.47 35.10
CA VAL A 1053 -5.44 -13.89 36.42
C VAL A 1053 -4.09 -13.37 36.90
N VAL A 1054 -3.99 -12.06 37.02
CA VAL A 1054 -2.77 -11.35 37.41
C VAL A 1054 -2.93 -10.79 38.81
N THR A 1055 -1.95 -11.02 39.67
CA THR A 1055 -1.86 -10.41 41.00
C THR A 1055 -0.68 -9.45 41.06
N GLY A 1056 -0.91 -8.25 41.56
CA GLY A 1056 0.03 -7.16 41.39
C GLY A 1056 -0.39 -5.87 42.08
N GLN A 1057 0.50 -4.88 42.03
CA GLN A 1057 0.25 -3.57 42.61
C GLN A 1057 -0.42 -2.67 41.57
N VAL A 1058 -1.47 -1.97 41.97
CA VAL A 1058 -2.22 -1.06 41.09
C VAL A 1058 -1.76 0.37 41.36
N SER A 1059 -1.36 1.09 40.33
CA SER A 1059 -0.89 2.47 40.39
C SER A 1059 -1.59 3.34 39.36
N PHE A 1060 -1.91 4.57 39.71
CA PHE A 1060 -2.35 5.55 38.73
C PHE A 1060 -1.15 6.03 37.93
N ASP A 1061 -1.23 5.91 36.60
CA ASP A 1061 -0.20 6.42 35.71
C ASP A 1061 -0.61 7.80 35.21
N ASN A 1062 0.06 8.82 35.76
CA ASN A 1062 -0.17 10.23 35.39
C ASN A 1062 0.05 10.49 33.89
N PHE A 1063 0.80 9.64 33.19
CA PHE A 1063 1.10 9.81 31.76
C PHE A 1063 -0.01 9.27 30.85
N SER A 1064 -0.59 8.11 31.17
CA SER A 1064 -1.71 7.53 30.41
C SER A 1064 -3.08 8.03 30.88
N GLY A 1065 -3.14 8.75 32.01
CA GLY A 1065 -4.39 9.24 32.59
C GLY A 1065 -5.29 8.12 33.13
N GLY A 1066 -4.73 6.92 33.31
CA GLY A 1066 -5.45 5.70 33.64
C GLY A 1066 -4.74 4.85 34.69
N ILE A 1067 -5.41 3.77 35.09
CA ILE A 1067 -4.92 2.84 36.09
C ILE A 1067 -4.05 1.79 35.43
N THR A 1068 -2.86 1.56 35.98
CA THR A 1068 -1.90 0.56 35.51
C THR A 1068 -1.58 -0.43 36.62
N MET A 1069 -1.17 -1.63 36.25
CA MET A 1069 -0.83 -2.68 37.21
C MET A 1069 0.59 -3.19 36.98
N THR A 1070 1.34 -3.44 38.05
CA THR A 1070 2.64 -4.10 37.98
C THR A 1070 2.46 -5.54 38.45
N ALA A 1071 2.66 -6.51 37.54
CA ALA A 1071 2.44 -7.93 37.83
C ALA A 1071 3.53 -8.47 38.78
N ARG A 1072 3.10 -9.24 39.78
CA ARG A 1072 3.99 -10.03 40.64
C ARG A 1072 3.78 -11.54 40.42
N ASP A 1073 2.53 -11.98 40.27
CA ASP A 1073 2.18 -13.36 39.91
C ASP A 1073 1.19 -13.35 38.73
N VAL A 1074 1.37 -14.29 37.80
CA VAL A 1074 0.53 -14.47 36.62
C VAL A 1074 0.15 -15.94 36.54
N CYS A 1075 -1.13 -16.23 36.43
CA CYS A 1075 -1.61 -17.60 36.29
C CYS A 1075 -2.78 -17.71 35.32
N THR A 1076 -2.95 -18.90 34.74
CA THR A 1076 -4.11 -19.21 33.89
C THR A 1076 -5.35 -19.49 34.75
N ILE A 1077 -6.54 -19.47 34.16
CA ILE A 1077 -7.77 -19.85 34.88
C ILE A 1077 -7.69 -21.28 35.43
N ALA A 1078 -7.13 -22.25 34.69
CA ALA A 1078 -6.96 -23.61 35.19
C ALA A 1078 -6.06 -23.67 36.43
N GLN A 1079 -4.97 -22.89 36.45
CA GLN A 1079 -4.09 -22.79 37.62
C GLN A 1079 -4.76 -22.04 38.79
N ALA A 1080 -5.55 -21.00 38.50
CA ALA A 1080 -6.33 -20.29 39.51
C ALA A 1080 -7.36 -21.23 40.17
N ARG A 1081 -7.99 -22.10 39.37
CA ARG A 1081 -8.89 -23.16 39.83
C ARG A 1081 -8.20 -24.15 40.75
N GLU A 1082 -7.03 -24.67 40.37
CA GLU A 1082 -6.27 -25.60 41.24
C GLU A 1082 -5.90 -24.97 42.59
N LYS A 1083 -5.61 -23.66 42.63
CA LYS A 1083 -5.26 -22.95 43.87
C LYS A 1083 -6.47 -22.67 44.77
N ARG A 1084 -7.69 -22.54 44.22
CA ARG A 1084 -8.86 -21.98 44.93
C ARG A 1084 -10.07 -22.92 45.03
N ILE A 1085 -10.17 -23.96 44.21
CA ILE A 1085 -11.27 -24.93 44.23
C ILE A 1085 -10.96 -26.05 45.21
N ARG A 1086 -11.93 -26.35 46.08
CA ARG A 1086 -11.91 -27.43 47.05
C ARG A 1086 -12.35 -28.77 46.48
N ALA A 1087 -13.40 -28.78 45.65
CA ALA A 1087 -13.91 -29.97 44.98
C ALA A 1087 -14.79 -29.63 43.76
N ILE A 1088 -14.88 -30.53 42.79
CA ILE A 1088 -15.87 -30.49 41.71
C ILE A 1088 -17.07 -31.35 42.10
N LYS A 1089 -18.27 -30.78 42.17
CA LYS A 1089 -19.51 -31.50 42.50
C LYS A 1089 -20.30 -31.83 41.24
N MET A 1090 -20.58 -33.12 41.05
CA MET A 1090 -21.39 -33.64 39.96
C MET A 1090 -22.66 -34.28 40.52
N THR A 1091 -23.84 -33.79 40.12
CA THR A 1091 -25.12 -34.36 40.54
C THR A 1091 -25.62 -35.39 39.54
N LEU A 1092 -25.92 -36.60 40.02
CA LEU A 1092 -26.39 -37.72 39.21
C LEU A 1092 -27.75 -38.21 39.69
N ASN A 1093 -28.73 -38.32 38.78
CA ASN A 1093 -30.02 -38.91 39.06
C ASN A 1093 -30.05 -40.40 38.68
N MET A 1094 -30.85 -41.20 39.39
CA MET A 1094 -31.01 -42.65 39.15
C MET A 1094 -31.37 -43.00 37.69
N VAL A 1095 -32.11 -42.13 36.98
CA VAL A 1095 -32.54 -42.33 35.59
C VAL A 1095 -31.38 -42.27 34.59
N GLN A 1096 -30.23 -41.73 34.99
CA GLN A 1096 -29.09 -41.42 34.09
C GLN A 1096 -27.97 -42.45 34.11
N ILE A 1097 -28.06 -43.45 34.99
CA ILE A 1097 -27.05 -44.49 35.11
C ILE A 1097 -27.40 -45.62 34.13
N GLU A 1098 -26.99 -45.45 32.87
CA GLU A 1098 -27.02 -46.50 31.86
C GLU A 1098 -25.86 -47.50 32.05
N ALA A 1099 -25.94 -48.67 31.42
CA ALA A 1099 -24.97 -49.76 31.59
C ALA A 1099 -23.50 -49.36 31.32
N ASN A 1100 -23.26 -48.36 30.47
CA ASN A 1100 -21.91 -47.91 30.08
C ASN A 1100 -21.49 -46.57 30.71
N PHE A 1101 -22.30 -46.00 31.63
CA PHE A 1101 -22.04 -44.67 32.20
C PHE A 1101 -20.67 -44.58 32.89
N PHE A 1102 -20.33 -45.58 33.71
CA PHE A 1102 -19.06 -45.59 34.46
C PHE A 1102 -17.84 -45.82 33.57
N GLU A 1103 -17.97 -46.58 32.48
CA GLU A 1103 -16.89 -46.72 31.50
C GLU A 1103 -16.63 -45.40 30.75
N ASN A 1104 -17.70 -44.68 30.40
CA ASN A 1104 -17.60 -43.38 29.75
C ASN A 1104 -17.03 -42.32 30.71
N LEU A 1105 -17.48 -42.30 31.97
CA LEU A 1105 -16.95 -41.40 33.00
C LEU A 1105 -15.45 -41.66 33.20
N ARG A 1106 -15.06 -42.94 33.25
CA ARG A 1106 -13.66 -43.33 33.33
C ARG A 1106 -12.85 -42.80 32.15
N LYS A 1107 -13.33 -42.98 30.91
CA LYS A 1107 -12.67 -42.49 29.69
C LYS A 1107 -12.54 -40.97 29.67
N VAL A 1108 -13.53 -40.24 30.19
CA VAL A 1108 -13.48 -38.77 30.29
C VAL A 1108 -12.47 -38.31 31.34
N LEU A 1109 -12.36 -39.00 32.48
CA LEU A 1109 -11.46 -38.62 33.57
C LEU A 1109 -10.00 -39.09 33.36
N GLU A 1110 -9.76 -40.17 32.61
CA GLU A 1110 -8.43 -40.78 32.41
C GLU A 1110 -7.34 -39.79 31.93
N PRO A 1111 -7.60 -38.89 30.96
CA PRO A 1111 -6.59 -37.93 30.47
C PRO A 1111 -6.22 -36.83 31.48
N TYR A 1112 -7.05 -36.60 32.50
CA TYR A 1112 -6.89 -35.49 33.45
C TYR A 1112 -6.52 -35.97 34.86
N LYS A 1113 -6.11 -37.23 35.00
CA LYS A 1113 -5.68 -37.82 36.28
C LYS A 1113 -4.44 -37.11 36.85
N PHE A 1114 -4.24 -37.28 38.15
CA PHE A 1114 -3.11 -36.73 38.92
C PHE A 1114 -3.13 -35.21 39.10
N GLY A 1115 -4.29 -34.57 38.94
CA GLY A 1115 -4.46 -33.18 39.35
C GLY A 1115 -4.70 -33.05 40.86
N THR A 1116 -4.98 -31.83 41.31
CA THR A 1116 -5.12 -31.50 42.74
C THR A 1116 -6.56 -31.49 43.25
N CYS A 1117 -7.56 -31.48 42.35
CA CYS A 1117 -8.95 -31.26 42.72
C CYS A 1117 -9.76 -32.58 42.82
N PRO A 1118 -10.38 -32.90 43.98
CA PRO A 1118 -11.22 -34.08 44.13
C PRO A 1118 -12.60 -33.89 43.47
N ILE A 1119 -13.14 -34.98 42.91
CA ILE A 1119 -14.52 -35.02 42.38
C ILE A 1119 -15.45 -35.64 43.42
N LYS A 1120 -16.54 -34.94 43.70
CA LYS A 1120 -17.65 -35.38 44.56
C LYS A 1120 -18.89 -35.65 43.70
N ILE A 1121 -19.44 -36.84 43.84
CA ILE A 1121 -20.67 -37.26 43.16
C ILE A 1121 -21.83 -37.17 44.16
N MET A 1122 -22.80 -36.31 43.86
CA MET A 1122 -24.07 -36.22 44.57
C MET A 1122 -25.07 -37.14 43.88
N TYR A 1123 -25.25 -38.34 44.42
CA TYR A 1123 -26.18 -39.31 43.88
C TYR A 1123 -27.57 -39.11 44.49
N GLN A 1124 -28.54 -38.74 43.65
CA GLN A 1124 -29.91 -38.45 44.05
C GLN A 1124 -30.86 -39.57 43.62
N ARG A 1125 -31.57 -40.11 44.61
CA ARG A 1125 -32.76 -40.96 44.43
C ARG A 1125 -33.99 -40.23 44.97
N PRO A 1126 -35.22 -40.64 44.58
CA PRO A 1126 -36.44 -40.04 45.12
C PRO A 1126 -36.56 -40.08 46.66
N ASP A 1127 -35.88 -41.02 47.31
CA ASP A 1127 -35.95 -41.32 48.74
C ASP A 1127 -34.69 -40.94 49.55
N ALA A 1128 -33.55 -40.67 48.89
CA ALA A 1128 -32.28 -40.39 49.56
C ALA A 1128 -31.28 -39.61 48.68
N LEU A 1129 -30.38 -38.87 49.33
CA LEU A 1129 -29.26 -38.17 48.71
C LEU A 1129 -27.95 -38.67 49.34
N ALA A 1130 -27.00 -39.12 48.53
CA ALA A 1130 -25.70 -39.59 48.99
C ALA A 1130 -24.55 -38.80 48.34
N GLU A 1131 -23.58 -38.34 49.14
CA GLU A 1131 -22.35 -37.71 48.67
C GLU A 1131 -21.22 -38.75 48.64
N LEU A 1132 -20.60 -38.95 47.48
CA LEU A 1132 -19.51 -39.88 47.27
C LEU A 1132 -18.28 -39.12 46.76
N THR A 1133 -17.18 -39.13 47.51
CA THR A 1133 -15.90 -38.58 47.01
C THR A 1133 -15.12 -39.67 46.29
N LEU A 1134 -14.68 -39.41 45.07
CA LEU A 1134 -13.85 -40.36 44.32
C LEU A 1134 -12.46 -40.50 44.97
N GLY A 1135 -11.82 -41.66 44.76
CA GLY A 1135 -10.49 -41.93 45.32
C GLY A 1135 -9.42 -40.97 44.80
N THR A 1136 -8.33 -40.82 45.54
CA THR A 1136 -7.24 -39.84 45.26
C THR A 1136 -6.60 -39.98 43.87
N GLN A 1137 -6.61 -41.18 43.30
CA GLN A 1137 -6.18 -41.43 41.91
C GLN A 1137 -7.06 -40.76 40.84
N TRP A 1138 -8.22 -40.23 41.22
CA TRP A 1138 -9.19 -39.53 40.38
C TRP A 1138 -9.27 -38.04 40.72
N CYS A 1139 -8.28 -37.49 41.44
CA CYS A 1139 -8.11 -36.05 41.50
C CYS A 1139 -7.69 -35.54 40.11
N VAL A 1140 -8.32 -34.45 39.68
CA VAL A 1140 -8.22 -33.93 38.32
C VAL A 1140 -7.75 -32.48 38.27
N THR A 1141 -7.16 -32.09 37.14
CA THR A 1141 -6.94 -30.69 36.80
C THR A 1141 -8.24 -30.13 36.19
N PRO A 1142 -8.87 -29.11 36.80
CA PRO A 1142 -10.18 -28.59 36.40
C PRO A 1142 -10.10 -27.69 35.14
N THR A 1143 -9.83 -28.31 33.99
CA THR A 1143 -9.83 -27.64 32.68
C THR A 1143 -11.26 -27.43 32.16
N ASP A 1144 -11.46 -26.45 31.26
CA ASP A 1144 -12.78 -26.18 30.66
C ASP A 1144 -13.31 -27.35 29.82
N ASP A 1145 -12.43 -28.04 29.09
CA ASP A 1145 -12.78 -29.23 28.30
C ASP A 1145 -13.29 -30.36 29.20
N LEU A 1146 -12.66 -30.57 30.37
CA LEU A 1146 -13.13 -31.56 31.35
C LEU A 1146 -14.51 -31.18 31.90
N LEU A 1147 -14.71 -29.92 32.32
CA LEU A 1147 -16.00 -29.47 32.87
C LEU A 1147 -17.12 -29.57 31.84
N THR A 1148 -16.85 -29.26 30.57
CA THR A 1148 -17.82 -29.35 29.48
C THR A 1148 -18.19 -30.81 29.17
N ARG A 1149 -17.21 -31.72 29.13
CA ARG A 1149 -17.48 -33.15 28.91
C ARG A 1149 -18.25 -33.77 30.07
N LEU A 1150 -17.94 -33.37 31.30
CA LEU A 1150 -18.67 -33.84 32.47
C LEU A 1150 -20.09 -33.27 32.50
N SER A 1151 -20.31 -32.02 32.08
CA SER A 1151 -21.65 -31.40 32.08
C SER A 1151 -22.55 -32.02 31.00
N GLN A 1152 -21.99 -32.44 29.86
CA GLN A 1152 -22.72 -33.23 28.85
C GLN A 1152 -23.17 -34.60 29.36
N MET A 1153 -22.51 -35.15 30.38
CA MET A 1153 -22.88 -36.44 30.99
C MET A 1153 -23.89 -36.30 32.13
N ALA A 1154 -24.01 -35.12 32.75
CA ALA A 1154 -24.95 -34.84 33.84
C ALA A 1154 -26.20 -34.11 33.31
N ALA A 1155 -27.38 -34.26 33.96
CA ALA A 1155 -28.58 -33.48 33.55
C ALA A 1155 -28.62 -32.07 34.17
N GLN A 1156 -27.67 -31.74 35.06
CA GLN A 1156 -27.61 -30.48 35.79
C GLN A 1156 -26.20 -29.88 35.73
N GLU A 1157 -26.11 -28.56 35.92
CA GLU A 1157 -24.84 -27.82 35.96
C GLU A 1157 -23.89 -28.41 37.03
N ILE A 1158 -22.62 -28.57 36.66
CA ILE A 1158 -21.55 -28.97 37.57
C ILE A 1158 -21.24 -27.79 38.49
N GLU A 1159 -21.24 -28.04 39.80
CA GLU A 1159 -20.94 -27.02 40.79
C GLU A 1159 -19.47 -27.07 41.19
N LEU A 1160 -18.79 -25.91 41.15
CA LEU A 1160 -17.43 -25.75 41.66
C LEU A 1160 -17.50 -25.30 43.12
N GLU A 1161 -16.97 -26.11 44.04
CA GLU A 1161 -16.90 -25.78 45.47
C GLU A 1161 -15.61 -24.97 45.72
N PHE A 1162 -15.73 -23.66 45.95
CA PHE A 1162 -14.61 -22.75 46.23
C PHE A 1162 -14.25 -22.71 47.73
N ASN A 1163 -13.00 -22.35 48.04
CA ASN A 1163 -12.51 -22.12 49.39
C ASN A 1163 -13.03 -20.81 50.03
#